data_AF-A0A563VMU6-F1
#
_entry.id   AF-A0A563VMU6-F1
#
_cell.length_a   1.000
_cell.length_b   1.000
_cell.length_c   1.000
_cell.angle_alpha   90.00
_cell.angle_beta   90.00
_cell.angle_gamma   90.00
#
_symmetry.space_group_name_H-M   'P 1'
#
loop_
_entity.id
_entity.type
_entity.pdbx_description
1 polymer ?
#
loop_
_entity_poly.entity_id
_entity_poly.type
_entity_poly.pdbx_seq_one_letter_code
_entity_poly.pdbx_strand_id
1 'polypeptide(L)'
;MSNVVANTDYSLVQEWNGGFKSELFFTPIDNIVRDWRIEFEADFDIRGIWGARIVSQEGERYILAPEDENRQYNANQTSKITIVANTSSGDSPLVNQLKFFDSASEVTEVETSTGSNDSNNKNSDNSEIDLDYNLVQEWNGGFKSELFLTPIDNIVQGWRIEFEADFDIRGIWGARVVSQEGERYILAPEDENRQYNANQTSKITIVANTSADDSSVVENLTFHELGLGATDVETPTNTDDHSDSNDENGNNNNDVSNENDIVLDYNLIQEWNGGFKSELFLTPDETVNGWRIEFEADFDIRGIWGARIVSQEGERYILAPEDENRQYSANQSSKITIVADTPDGESSSVDNLTFYDSASDISETETPTDNDGNDGNDSNGGNDNTNFSSGQFRYGEAVQKSLLFYEAQRSGDLPNNNRVEWRSDSALNDGSDVGRDLTGGYYDAGDHVKFGMPMAESMTTVAWGGIEYKTAYKDMGQWNELLDTVKWGTDWILKAHVNPEGKTQEVYVQVGNGFADHAYWGAPEEMTMARPAYKIDANKPGTDISADYAASLASASILFRGENNAYADRLLNEAKQLYEFAENNLGKYSDSVPEVNPFYTSWSGYGDELIWGATWLHKATGEQQYLDKAKQYAQQYGINPGYSTLSWDSKNAGSLVLLAQTGDNYYVNLAENWLDDWLPGGNAVSYTNGGLAWSGKWGSLRTTSNTAFLAGVYHDTVDSDSSYHNFVTEQIDYILGDNPRNSSYVVGFGENPPENPHHRAASGVNNINISQSNENILYGALVGGPKSANDWDWQDDRTDYIGNEVALDYNAGYTGAVAYLYDKYGGNPLTETELDALVGIDVSGV
;
A
#
# COMPACT_ATOMS: atom_id res chain seq x y z
N MET A 1 -7.64 -35.69 34.52
CA MET A 1 -6.21 -35.33 34.50
C MET A 1 -6.05 -34.56 33.21
N SER A 2 -5.79 -33.25 33.28
CA SER A 2 -5.62 -32.42 32.09
C SER A 2 -4.47 -32.96 31.26
N ASN A 3 -4.69 -33.21 29.98
CA ASN A 3 -3.61 -33.52 29.05
C ASN A 3 -2.73 -32.27 28.96
N VAL A 4 -1.57 -32.29 29.63
CA VAL A 4 -0.58 -31.22 29.50
C VAL A 4 0.07 -31.40 28.13
N VAL A 5 -0.30 -30.56 27.17
CA VAL A 5 0.16 -30.65 25.76
C VAL A 5 1.43 -29.83 25.50
N ALA A 6 1.78 -28.89 26.40
CA ALA A 6 2.98 -28.08 26.34
C ALA A 6 3.50 -27.75 27.75
N ASN A 7 4.82 -27.64 27.91
CA ASN A 7 5.44 -27.00 29.07
C ASN A 7 5.40 -25.49 28.87
N THR A 8 4.98 -24.73 29.87
CA THR A 8 4.98 -23.28 29.80
C THR A 8 5.78 -22.65 30.93
N ASP A 9 6.41 -21.50 30.64
CA ASP A 9 7.22 -20.74 31.59
C ASP A 9 6.97 -19.24 31.37
N TYR A 10 7.11 -18.43 32.40
CA TYR A 10 6.88 -16.99 32.35
C TYR A 10 8.01 -16.25 33.06
N SER A 11 8.60 -15.26 32.39
CA SER A 11 9.66 -14.44 32.93
C SER A 11 9.37 -12.95 32.79
N LEU A 12 9.64 -12.19 33.85
CA LEU A 12 9.65 -10.73 33.79
C LEU A 12 10.99 -10.28 33.20
N VAL A 13 10.95 -9.43 32.16
CA VAL A 13 12.14 -8.95 31.45
C VAL A 13 12.53 -7.55 31.91
N GLN A 14 11.56 -6.65 32.05
CA GLN A 14 11.79 -5.25 32.41
C GLN A 14 10.54 -4.68 33.09
N GLU A 15 10.73 -3.78 34.05
CA GLU A 15 9.65 -3.09 34.75
C GLU A 15 9.92 -1.58 34.78
N TRP A 16 8.86 -0.77 34.70
CA TRP A 16 8.90 0.69 34.83
C TRP A 16 7.66 1.19 35.58
N ASN A 17 7.63 2.49 35.90
CA ASN A 17 6.52 3.05 36.66
C ASN A 17 5.21 2.98 35.84
N GLY A 18 4.29 2.10 36.26
CA GLY A 18 2.99 1.90 35.61
C GLY A 18 2.94 0.84 34.51
N GLY A 19 4.02 0.08 34.27
CA GLY A 19 4.01 -0.99 33.26
C GLY A 19 5.24 -1.89 33.28
N PHE A 20 5.19 -2.96 32.49
CA PHE A 20 6.27 -3.94 32.40
C PHE A 20 6.31 -4.65 31.05
N LYS A 21 7.44 -5.33 30.80
CA LYS A 21 7.67 -6.26 29.70
C LYS A 21 7.97 -7.64 30.28
N SER A 22 7.28 -8.66 29.78
CA SER A 22 7.47 -10.06 30.15
C SER A 22 7.53 -10.97 28.94
N GLU A 23 8.08 -12.17 29.12
CA GLU A 23 8.13 -13.22 28.13
C GLU A 23 7.41 -14.46 28.65
N LEU A 24 6.50 -14.99 27.85
CA LEU A 24 5.84 -16.26 28.06
C LEU A 24 6.42 -17.27 27.06
N PHE A 25 6.93 -18.38 27.56
CA PHE A 25 7.46 -19.47 26.78
C PHE A 25 6.50 -20.64 26.78
N PHE A 26 6.37 -21.33 25.65
CA PHE A 26 5.71 -22.61 25.59
C PHE A 26 6.51 -23.60 24.74
N THR A 27 6.52 -24.86 25.14
CA THR A 27 7.24 -25.95 24.48
C THR A 27 6.30 -27.15 24.36
N PRO A 28 5.74 -27.43 23.17
CA PRO A 28 4.94 -28.63 22.94
C PRO A 28 5.71 -29.89 23.32
N ILE A 29 5.09 -30.88 23.97
CA ILE A 29 5.82 -32.04 24.52
C ILE A 29 5.97 -33.15 23.48
N ASP A 30 4.84 -33.69 22.99
CA ASP A 30 4.83 -34.96 22.25
C ASP A 30 4.46 -34.84 20.76
N ASN A 31 3.72 -33.80 20.35
CA ASN A 31 3.21 -33.64 18.99
C ASN A 31 3.47 -32.23 18.43
N ILE A 32 3.38 -32.11 17.09
CA ILE A 32 3.23 -30.80 16.45
C ILE A 32 1.88 -30.23 16.87
N VAL A 33 1.88 -29.00 17.36
CA VAL A 33 0.67 -28.27 17.72
C VAL A 33 0.38 -27.20 16.67
N ARG A 34 -0.90 -27.04 16.33
CA ARG A 34 -1.45 -25.95 15.50
C ARG A 34 -2.59 -25.30 16.29
N ASP A 35 -2.93 -24.06 15.92
CA ASP A 35 -4.09 -23.34 16.46
C ASP A 35 -4.26 -23.44 18.00
N TRP A 36 -3.15 -23.36 18.74
CA TRP A 36 -3.19 -23.50 20.19
C TRP A 36 -4.00 -22.38 20.87
N ARG A 37 -4.49 -22.64 22.08
CA ARG A 37 -5.02 -21.60 22.97
C ARG A 37 -4.24 -21.56 24.27
N ILE A 38 -3.87 -20.36 24.70
CA ILE A 38 -3.31 -20.12 26.03
C ILE A 38 -4.30 -19.25 26.81
N GLU A 39 -4.80 -19.77 27.91
CA GLU A 39 -5.69 -19.05 28.82
C GLU A 39 -4.95 -18.71 30.11
N PHE A 40 -5.11 -17.47 30.59
CA PHE A 40 -4.64 -17.06 31.91
C PHE A 40 -5.47 -15.91 32.49
N GLU A 41 -5.34 -15.73 33.80
CA GLU A 41 -5.89 -14.58 34.51
C GLU A 41 -4.75 -13.61 34.86
N ALA A 42 -4.97 -12.32 34.61
CA ALA A 42 -4.02 -11.23 34.79
C ALA A 42 -4.74 -9.93 35.20
N ASP A 43 -4.24 -9.28 36.24
CA ASP A 43 -4.69 -7.99 36.79
C ASP A 43 -4.02 -6.79 36.09
N PHE A 44 -3.60 -6.96 34.84
CA PHE A 44 -2.93 -5.96 34.02
C PHE A 44 -3.55 -5.87 32.63
N ASP A 45 -3.44 -4.70 32.01
CA ASP A 45 -3.93 -4.46 30.65
C ASP A 45 -2.79 -4.69 29.65
N ILE A 46 -2.95 -5.65 28.74
CA ILE A 46 -1.99 -5.88 27.65
C ILE A 46 -2.07 -4.71 26.65
N ARG A 47 -0.94 -4.04 26.42
CA ARG A 47 -0.79 -2.92 25.48
C ARG A 47 -0.04 -3.30 24.21
N GLY A 48 0.81 -4.33 24.30
CA GLY A 48 1.52 -4.88 23.15
C GLY A 48 1.77 -6.37 23.36
N ILE A 49 1.60 -7.15 22.30
CA ILE A 49 1.84 -8.59 22.28
C ILE A 49 2.53 -8.98 20.97
N TRP A 50 3.51 -9.88 21.04
CA TRP A 50 4.22 -10.41 19.88
C TRP A 50 4.37 -11.92 19.99
N GLY A 51 4.21 -12.64 18.88
CA GLY A 51 4.24 -14.10 18.84
C GLY A 51 2.90 -14.76 19.19
N ALA A 52 1.86 -13.96 19.45
CA ALA A 52 0.49 -14.36 19.74
C ALA A 52 -0.49 -13.21 19.48
N ARG A 53 -1.78 -13.52 19.40
CA ARG A 53 -2.88 -12.54 19.37
C ARG A 53 -3.87 -12.80 20.52
N ILE A 54 -4.57 -11.76 20.96
CA ILE A 54 -5.67 -11.88 21.94
C ILE A 54 -6.94 -12.30 21.18
N VAL A 55 -7.55 -13.41 21.59
CA VAL A 55 -8.80 -13.94 21.04
C VAL A 55 -10.01 -13.37 21.79
N SER A 56 -9.92 -13.30 23.11
CA SER A 56 -10.94 -12.69 23.96
C SER A 56 -10.33 -12.16 25.25
N GLN A 57 -11.02 -11.16 25.81
CA GLN A 57 -10.75 -10.62 27.14
C GLN A 57 -12.09 -10.43 27.86
N GLU A 58 -12.28 -11.14 28.97
CA GLU A 58 -13.43 -11.00 29.86
C GLU A 58 -12.94 -10.63 31.26
N GLY A 59 -12.96 -9.33 31.58
CA GLY A 59 -12.36 -8.83 32.83
C GLY A 59 -10.85 -9.09 32.87
N GLU A 60 -10.40 -9.82 33.90
CA GLU A 60 -8.99 -10.20 34.11
C GLU A 60 -8.59 -11.47 33.33
N ARG A 61 -9.52 -12.12 32.62
CA ARG A 61 -9.27 -13.38 31.91
C ARG A 61 -8.91 -13.12 30.44
N TYR A 62 -7.77 -13.67 30.01
CA TYR A 62 -7.26 -13.57 28.64
C TYR A 62 -7.22 -14.94 27.97
N ILE A 63 -7.59 -14.98 26.68
CA ILE A 63 -7.36 -16.12 25.79
C ILE A 63 -6.47 -15.66 24.64
N LEU A 64 -5.32 -16.31 24.46
CA LEU A 64 -4.38 -16.08 23.38
C LEU A 64 -4.42 -17.21 22.35
N ALA A 65 -4.12 -16.88 21.09
CA ALA A 65 -3.92 -17.80 19.98
C ALA A 65 -2.63 -17.47 19.22
N PRO A 66 -2.10 -18.38 18.38
CA PRO A 66 -1.02 -18.03 17.46
C PRO A 66 -1.45 -16.89 16.54
N GLU A 67 -0.50 -16.09 16.04
CA GLU A 67 -0.81 -15.03 15.07
C GLU A 67 -1.37 -15.60 13.76
N ASP A 68 -0.86 -16.76 13.34
CA ASP A 68 -1.30 -17.54 12.18
C ASP A 68 -1.79 -18.93 12.64
N GLU A 69 -3.05 -19.25 12.34
CA GLU A 69 -3.70 -20.52 12.71
C GLU A 69 -3.07 -21.73 12.00
N ASN A 70 -2.41 -21.50 10.86
CA ASN A 70 -1.74 -22.54 10.08
C ASN A 70 -0.28 -22.79 10.53
N ARG A 71 0.27 -21.94 11.41
CA ARG A 71 1.66 -22.07 11.90
C ARG A 71 1.82 -23.34 12.72
N GLN A 72 2.86 -24.10 12.40
CA GLN A 72 3.21 -25.36 13.07
C GLN A 72 4.25 -25.14 14.16
N TYR A 73 3.98 -25.66 15.36
CA TYR A 73 4.91 -25.62 16.49
C TYR A 73 5.40 -27.03 16.79
N ASN A 74 6.67 -27.30 16.53
CA ASN A 74 7.24 -28.64 16.67
C ASN A 74 7.35 -29.07 18.13
N ALA A 75 7.18 -30.38 18.36
CA ALA A 75 7.45 -31.00 19.66
C ALA A 75 8.89 -30.69 20.12
N ASN A 76 9.04 -30.34 21.40
CA ASN A 76 10.28 -29.98 22.09
C ASN A 76 10.97 -28.69 21.60
N GLN A 77 10.32 -27.89 20.74
CA GLN A 77 10.78 -26.57 20.34
C GLN A 77 10.12 -25.49 21.20
N THR A 78 10.92 -24.71 21.93
CA THR A 78 10.42 -23.60 22.73
C THR A 78 10.10 -22.39 21.85
N SER A 79 8.88 -21.90 21.97
CA SER A 79 8.41 -20.67 21.34
C SER A 79 8.19 -19.59 22.39
N LYS A 80 8.26 -18.34 21.96
CA LYS A 80 8.25 -17.16 22.85
C LYS A 80 7.16 -16.19 22.45
N ILE A 81 6.43 -15.71 23.44
CA ILE A 81 5.44 -14.65 23.35
C ILE A 81 5.94 -13.50 24.22
N THR A 82 6.00 -12.29 23.66
CA THR A 82 6.39 -11.09 24.42
C THR A 82 5.15 -10.28 24.73
N ILE A 83 4.99 -9.88 26.00
CA ILE A 83 3.86 -9.09 26.48
C ILE A 83 4.40 -7.78 27.07
N VAL A 84 3.83 -6.66 26.66
CA VAL A 84 3.99 -5.34 27.27
C VAL A 84 2.64 -4.92 27.83
N ALA A 85 2.60 -4.60 29.12
CA ALA A 85 1.36 -4.33 29.83
C ALA A 85 1.47 -3.15 30.78
N ASN A 86 0.32 -2.53 31.08
CA ASN A 86 0.19 -1.52 32.14
C ASN A 86 -0.33 -2.19 33.42
N THR A 87 0.23 -1.80 34.57
CA THR A 87 -0.23 -2.27 35.89
C THR A 87 -0.64 -1.08 36.76
N SER A 88 -1.79 -1.21 37.42
CA SER A 88 -2.30 -0.21 38.37
C SER A 88 -1.72 -0.36 39.79
N SER A 89 -1.10 -1.50 40.12
CA SER A 89 -0.65 -1.82 41.48
C SER A 89 0.83 -1.52 41.74
N GLY A 90 1.64 -1.30 40.70
CA GLY A 90 3.09 -1.10 40.85
C GLY A 90 3.85 -2.31 41.39
N ASP A 91 3.17 -3.45 41.51
CA ASP A 91 3.76 -4.76 41.80
C ASP A 91 3.71 -5.62 40.52
N SER A 92 4.79 -6.35 40.25
CA SER A 92 4.91 -7.29 39.15
C SER A 92 3.91 -8.46 39.31
N PRO A 93 2.94 -8.63 38.40
CA PRO A 93 1.93 -9.66 38.55
C PRO A 93 2.42 -11.02 38.06
N LEU A 94 2.15 -12.06 38.86
CA LEU A 94 2.31 -13.45 38.46
C LEU A 94 1.14 -13.81 37.54
N VAL A 95 1.43 -14.25 36.32
CA VAL A 95 0.43 -14.91 35.47
C VAL A 95 0.03 -16.22 36.16
N ASN A 96 -1.15 -16.22 36.78
CA ASN A 96 -1.66 -17.39 37.47
C ASN A 96 -2.41 -18.31 36.50
N GLN A 97 -2.31 -19.61 36.72
CA GLN A 97 -3.13 -20.63 36.05
C GLN A 97 -3.01 -20.67 34.52
N LEU A 98 -1.79 -20.60 33.98
CA LEU A 98 -1.60 -20.73 32.54
C LEU A 98 -2.05 -22.11 32.05
N LYS A 99 -3.12 -22.15 31.25
CA LYS A 99 -3.67 -23.36 30.64
C LYS A 99 -3.37 -23.34 29.15
N PHE A 100 -2.83 -24.45 28.65
CA PHE A 100 -2.56 -24.64 27.22
C PHE A 100 -3.54 -25.68 26.67
N PHE A 101 -4.16 -25.36 25.54
CA PHE A 101 -5.07 -26.24 24.81
C PHE A 101 -4.56 -26.47 23.39
N ASP A 102 -4.61 -27.72 22.94
CA ASP A 102 -4.35 -28.13 21.56
C ASP A 102 -5.71 -28.26 20.85
N SER A 103 -5.87 -27.64 19.69
CA SER A 103 -7.15 -27.51 18.98
C SER A 103 -7.56 -28.82 18.33
N ALA A 104 -8.17 -29.70 19.12
CA ALA A 104 -9.12 -30.70 18.65
C ALA A 104 -10.13 -30.97 19.78
N SER A 105 -11.21 -30.18 19.79
CA SER A 105 -12.43 -30.41 20.60
C SER A 105 -12.21 -30.60 22.10
N GLU A 106 -12.13 -29.52 22.90
CA GLU A 106 -12.47 -29.54 24.34
C GLU A 106 -12.51 -28.12 24.94
N VAL A 107 -13.60 -27.38 24.69
CA VAL A 107 -14.14 -26.43 25.68
C VAL A 107 -15.61 -26.79 25.82
N THR A 108 -15.93 -27.58 26.83
CA THR A 108 -17.31 -27.96 27.16
C THR A 108 -17.91 -26.86 28.03
N GLU A 109 -18.96 -26.20 27.53
CA GLU A 109 -19.85 -25.39 28.36
C GLU A 109 -20.46 -26.28 29.46
N VAL A 110 -20.35 -25.82 30.71
CA VAL A 110 -21.11 -26.36 31.83
C VAL A 110 -22.15 -25.32 32.19
N GLU A 111 -23.40 -25.57 31.80
CA GLU A 111 -24.56 -24.89 32.36
C GLU A 111 -24.62 -25.13 33.88
N THR A 112 -24.89 -24.07 34.67
CA THR A 112 -26.03 -24.10 35.61
C THR A 112 -26.39 -22.69 36.11
N SER A 113 -27.65 -22.35 35.84
CA SER A 113 -28.51 -21.26 36.32
C SER A 113 -28.24 -20.66 37.70
N THR A 114 -28.43 -19.33 37.84
CA THR A 114 -29.58 -18.72 38.55
C THR A 114 -29.55 -17.17 38.56
N GLY A 115 -30.44 -16.53 37.80
CA GLY A 115 -31.28 -15.41 38.28
C GLY A 115 -30.89 -13.94 38.01
N SER A 116 -31.63 -13.33 37.05
CA SER A 116 -32.09 -11.92 36.99
C SER A 116 -31.03 -10.83 36.68
N ASN A 117 -31.10 -10.01 35.63
CA ASN A 117 -32.19 -9.63 34.72
C ASN A 117 -31.60 -9.17 33.38
N ASP A 118 -32.23 -9.63 32.30
CA ASP A 118 -32.01 -9.31 30.89
C ASP A 118 -32.28 -7.84 30.51
N SER A 119 -31.53 -7.38 29.50
CA SER A 119 -32.09 -6.67 28.34
C SER A 119 -31.27 -7.01 27.07
N ASN A 120 -31.23 -8.29 26.68
CA ASN A 120 -30.87 -8.69 25.32
C ASN A 120 -32.16 -8.96 24.56
N ASN A 121 -32.39 -8.20 23.49
CA ASN A 121 -33.57 -8.29 22.64
C ASN A 121 -33.47 -9.54 21.75
N LYS A 122 -33.85 -10.71 22.28
CA LYS A 122 -34.11 -11.90 21.45
C LYS A 122 -35.54 -11.83 20.94
N ASN A 123 -35.73 -11.51 19.67
CA ASN A 123 -36.99 -11.70 18.97
C ASN A 123 -36.97 -13.02 18.18
N SER A 124 -38.05 -13.79 18.30
CA SER A 124 -38.20 -15.19 17.89
C SER A 124 -39.08 -15.37 16.64
N ASP A 125 -38.92 -16.56 16.03
CA ASP A 125 -39.88 -17.33 15.23
C ASP A 125 -39.95 -17.09 13.70
N ASN A 126 -38.92 -17.53 12.96
CA ASN A 126 -39.08 -18.58 11.95
C ASN A 126 -37.72 -19.12 11.47
N SER A 127 -37.69 -20.42 11.21
CA SER A 127 -36.54 -21.31 11.00
C SER A 127 -35.66 -20.99 9.79
N GLU A 128 -34.35 -20.77 10.01
CA GLU A 128 -33.20 -21.26 9.20
C GLU A 128 -31.88 -20.52 9.49
N ILE A 129 -31.91 -19.34 10.13
CA ILE A 129 -30.74 -18.49 10.43
C ILE A 129 -30.81 -17.95 11.88
N ASP A 130 -29.66 -17.86 12.53
CA ASP A 130 -29.41 -17.17 13.81
C ASP A 130 -28.85 -15.75 13.54
N LEU A 131 -29.45 -14.74 14.19
CA LEU A 131 -29.06 -13.33 14.04
C LEU A 131 -28.67 -12.77 15.41
N ASP A 132 -27.45 -12.25 15.53
CA ASP A 132 -26.94 -11.64 16.76
C ASP A 132 -26.48 -10.20 16.52
N TYR A 133 -26.87 -9.27 17.38
CA TYR A 133 -26.56 -7.85 17.25
C TYR A 133 -25.67 -7.40 18.40
N ASN A 134 -24.57 -6.73 18.06
CA ASN A 134 -23.60 -6.23 19.02
C ASN A 134 -23.30 -4.75 18.79
N LEU A 135 -23.44 -3.93 19.83
CA LEU A 135 -23.00 -2.54 19.81
C LEU A 135 -21.49 -2.51 20.08
N VAL A 136 -20.70 -2.08 19.09
CA VAL A 136 -19.23 -2.10 19.16
C VAL A 136 -18.68 -0.81 19.76
N GLN A 137 -19.25 0.33 19.38
CA GLN A 137 -18.77 1.64 19.79
C GLN A 137 -19.89 2.67 19.68
N GLU A 138 -19.95 3.59 20.63
CA GLU A 138 -20.90 4.70 20.64
C GLU A 138 -20.16 6.04 20.81
N TRP A 139 -20.64 7.09 20.15
CA TRP A 139 -20.15 8.46 20.28
C TRP A 139 -21.31 9.46 20.24
N ASN A 140 -21.01 10.73 20.52
CA ASN A 140 -22.04 11.77 20.53
C ASN A 140 -22.61 11.98 19.11
N GLY A 141 -23.85 11.54 18.90
CA GLY A 141 -24.57 11.65 17.62
C GLY A 141 -24.39 10.47 16.65
N GLY A 142 -23.84 9.33 17.10
CA GLY A 142 -23.76 8.13 16.26
C GLY A 142 -23.12 6.92 16.93
N PHE A 143 -23.16 5.78 16.24
CA PHE A 143 -22.59 4.52 16.74
C PHE A 143 -22.12 3.60 15.62
N LYS A 144 -21.35 2.58 16.01
CA LYS A 144 -20.97 1.43 15.21
C LYS A 144 -21.49 0.16 15.86
N SER A 145 -22.17 -0.67 15.09
CA SER A 145 -22.66 -1.98 15.52
C SER A 145 -22.32 -3.07 14.51
N GLU A 146 -22.38 -4.31 14.97
CA GLU A 146 -22.18 -5.51 14.18
C GLU A 146 -23.43 -6.39 14.27
N LEU A 147 -23.94 -6.84 13.11
CA LEU A 147 -24.99 -7.84 13.00
C LEU A 147 -24.37 -9.12 12.43
N PHE A 148 -24.47 -10.21 13.15
CA PHE A 148 -23.98 -11.52 12.77
C PHE A 148 -25.12 -12.37 12.23
N LEU A 149 -24.90 -12.99 11.07
CA LEU A 149 -25.84 -13.86 10.38
C LEU A 149 -25.24 -15.26 10.29
N THR A 150 -25.88 -16.25 10.91
CA THR A 150 -25.43 -17.63 10.90
C THR A 150 -26.55 -18.54 10.41
N PRO A 151 -26.52 -19.04 9.16
CA PRO A 151 -27.45 -20.07 8.72
C PRO A 151 -27.25 -21.32 9.58
N ILE A 152 -28.32 -22.01 10.00
CA ILE A 152 -28.25 -23.11 10.96
C ILE A 152 -28.17 -24.45 10.22
N ASP A 153 -29.08 -24.69 9.27
CA ASP A 153 -29.25 -26.02 8.64
C ASP A 153 -29.09 -26.05 7.11
N ASN A 154 -29.30 -24.93 6.41
CA ASN A 154 -29.29 -24.85 4.95
C ASN A 154 -28.33 -23.77 4.42
N ILE A 155 -27.94 -23.91 3.14
CA ILE A 155 -27.26 -22.83 2.41
C ILE A 155 -28.32 -21.79 2.05
N VAL A 156 -28.04 -20.52 2.36
CA VAL A 156 -28.93 -19.40 2.04
C VAL A 156 -28.31 -18.53 0.95
N GLN A 157 -29.13 -18.03 0.02
CA GLN A 157 -28.74 -17.13 -1.06
C GLN A 157 -29.82 -16.05 -1.22
N GLY A 158 -29.44 -14.82 -1.63
CA GLY A 158 -30.42 -13.76 -1.94
C GLY A 158 -31.27 -13.26 -0.77
N TRP A 159 -30.77 -13.34 0.46
CA TRP A 159 -31.54 -13.01 1.66
C TRP A 159 -32.02 -11.56 1.74
N ARG A 160 -33.06 -11.30 2.55
CA ARG A 160 -33.49 -9.96 2.97
C ARG A 160 -33.63 -9.89 4.48
N ILE A 161 -33.06 -8.85 5.08
CA ILE A 161 -33.23 -8.53 6.50
C ILE A 161 -33.98 -7.21 6.60
N GLU A 162 -35.06 -7.21 7.35
CA GLU A 162 -35.91 -6.06 7.57
C GLU A 162 -35.86 -5.67 9.05
N PHE A 163 -35.74 -4.38 9.36
CA PHE A 163 -35.86 -3.90 10.74
C PHE A 163 -36.34 -2.46 10.78
N GLU A 164 -36.77 -2.03 11.96
CA GLU A 164 -37.09 -0.63 12.24
C GLU A 164 -35.99 -0.04 13.11
N ALA A 165 -35.53 1.16 12.76
CA ALA A 165 -34.49 1.89 13.42
C ALA A 165 -34.74 3.41 13.34
N ASP A 166 -34.57 4.08 14.46
CA ASP A 166 -34.70 5.53 14.66
C ASP A 166 -33.39 6.30 14.34
N PHE A 167 -32.48 5.65 13.60
CA PHE A 167 -31.17 6.19 13.22
C PHE A 167 -30.94 6.13 11.71
N ASP A 168 -30.08 7.02 11.21
CA ASP A 168 -29.71 7.07 9.79
C ASP A 168 -28.45 6.23 9.54
N ILE A 169 -28.55 5.19 8.71
CA ILE A 169 -27.37 4.41 8.28
C ILE A 169 -26.51 5.29 7.36
N ARG A 170 -25.26 5.54 7.77
CA ARG A 170 -24.26 6.31 7.00
C ARG A 170 -23.20 5.45 6.35
N GLY A 171 -22.99 4.25 6.89
CA GLY A 171 -22.09 3.26 6.32
C GLY A 171 -22.56 1.86 6.65
N ILE A 172 -22.49 0.97 5.66
CA ILE A 172 -22.81 -0.45 5.81
C ILE A 172 -21.79 -1.29 5.05
N TRP A 173 -21.36 -2.41 5.65
CA TRP A 173 -20.40 -3.34 5.06
C TRP A 173 -20.85 -4.78 5.25
N GLY A 174 -20.69 -5.62 4.24
CA GLY A 174 -21.17 -7.01 4.23
C GLY A 174 -22.64 -7.15 3.83
N ALA A 175 -23.30 -6.03 3.52
CA ALA A 175 -24.68 -5.92 3.05
C ALA A 175 -24.87 -4.57 2.34
N ARG A 176 -25.97 -4.42 1.60
CA ARG A 176 -26.44 -3.15 1.04
C ARG A 176 -27.84 -2.82 1.52
N VAL A 177 -28.16 -1.53 1.60
CA VAL A 177 -29.54 -1.05 1.81
C VAL A 177 -30.28 -1.17 0.48
N VAL A 178 -31.40 -1.89 0.47
CA VAL A 178 -32.28 -2.06 -0.69
C VAL A 178 -33.34 -0.97 -0.73
N SER A 179 -33.91 -0.65 0.42
CA SER A 179 -34.87 0.45 0.56
C SER A 179 -34.88 0.99 1.99
N GLN A 180 -35.30 2.25 2.11
CA GLN A 180 -35.59 2.92 3.36
C GLN A 180 -36.91 3.68 3.21
N GLU A 181 -37.91 3.34 4.02
CA GLU A 181 -39.19 4.05 4.09
C GLU A 181 -39.44 4.50 5.53
N GLY A 182 -39.13 5.76 5.83
CA GLY A 182 -39.15 6.26 7.20
C GLY A 182 -38.08 5.57 8.07
N GLU A 183 -38.50 4.98 9.18
CA GLU A 183 -37.65 4.24 10.14
C GLU A 183 -37.43 2.77 9.72
N ARG A 184 -38.07 2.31 8.64
CA ARG A 184 -37.99 0.91 8.19
C ARG A 184 -36.89 0.73 7.15
N TYR A 185 -35.98 -0.22 7.40
CA TYR A 185 -34.88 -0.60 6.52
C TYR A 185 -35.04 -2.01 5.97
N ILE A 186 -34.66 -2.20 4.70
CA ILE A 186 -34.49 -3.52 4.09
C ILE A 186 -33.04 -3.65 3.61
N LEU A 187 -32.33 -4.67 4.10
CA LEU A 187 -30.97 -5.02 3.70
C LEU A 187 -30.94 -6.28 2.82
N ALA A 188 -29.94 -6.35 1.95
CA ALA A 188 -29.64 -7.51 1.10
C ALA A 188 -28.12 -7.80 1.06
N PRO A 189 -27.70 -9.02 0.66
CA PRO A 189 -26.30 -9.30 0.39
C PRO A 189 -25.80 -8.44 -0.77
N GLU A 190 -24.57 -7.94 -0.71
CA GLU A 190 -23.96 -7.10 -1.77
C GLU A 190 -24.02 -7.75 -3.16
N ASP A 191 -23.85 -9.07 -3.21
CA ASP A 191 -24.04 -9.92 -4.39
C ASP A 191 -25.19 -10.90 -4.13
N GLU A 192 -26.23 -10.83 -4.95
CA GLU A 192 -27.41 -11.73 -4.85
C GLU A 192 -27.08 -13.18 -5.19
N ASN A 193 -25.95 -13.43 -5.85
CA ASN A 193 -25.47 -14.77 -6.17
C ASN A 193 -24.62 -15.41 -5.06
N ARG A 194 -24.27 -14.65 -4.01
CA ARG A 194 -23.45 -15.14 -2.89
C ARG A 194 -24.20 -16.18 -2.06
N GLN A 195 -23.57 -17.34 -1.87
CA GLN A 195 -24.06 -18.43 -1.03
C GLN A 195 -23.49 -18.33 0.39
N TYR A 196 -24.35 -18.49 1.39
CA TYR A 196 -24.03 -18.46 2.81
C TYR A 196 -24.21 -19.87 3.38
N ASN A 197 -23.10 -20.51 3.77
CA ASN A 197 -23.12 -21.91 4.18
C ASN A 197 -23.75 -22.10 5.58
N ALA A 198 -24.38 -23.26 5.78
CA ALA A 198 -24.85 -23.68 7.09
C ALA A 198 -23.72 -23.70 8.13
N ASN A 199 -24.02 -23.16 9.31
CA ASN A 199 -23.17 -22.94 10.49
C ASN A 199 -21.98 -22.00 10.27
N GLN A 200 -21.96 -21.22 9.18
CA GLN A 200 -20.94 -20.20 8.94
C GLN A 200 -21.50 -18.82 9.25
N THR A 201 -20.89 -18.14 10.24
CA THR A 201 -21.29 -16.79 10.63
C THR A 201 -20.70 -15.75 9.66
N SER A 202 -21.56 -14.90 9.13
CA SER A 202 -21.21 -13.72 8.33
C SER A 202 -21.47 -12.46 9.14
N LYS A 203 -20.66 -11.43 8.93
CA LYS A 203 -20.72 -10.19 9.70
C LYS A 203 -21.15 -9.03 8.82
N ILE A 204 -22.12 -8.26 9.29
CA ILE A 204 -22.56 -7.00 8.72
C ILE A 204 -22.17 -5.90 9.71
N THR A 205 -21.48 -4.88 9.25
CA THR A 205 -21.13 -3.72 10.09
C THR A 205 -22.01 -2.54 9.69
N ILE A 206 -22.61 -1.87 10.68
CA ILE A 206 -23.45 -0.70 10.49
C ILE A 206 -22.82 0.47 11.24
N VAL A 207 -22.67 1.59 10.57
CA VAL A 207 -22.33 2.90 11.15
C VAL A 207 -23.51 3.82 10.91
N ALA A 208 -24.04 4.39 11.98
CA ALA A 208 -25.24 5.20 11.94
C ALA A 208 -25.10 6.50 12.74
N ASN A 209 -25.88 7.51 12.33
CA ASN A 209 -26.06 8.73 13.09
C ASN A 209 -27.35 8.64 13.90
N THR A 210 -27.30 9.08 15.15
CA THR A 210 -28.48 9.14 16.05
C THR A 210 -28.75 10.58 16.45
N SER A 211 -30.01 10.87 16.78
CA SER A 211 -30.30 12.08 17.54
C SER A 211 -29.70 11.92 18.95
N ALA A 212 -29.18 13.00 19.55
CA ALA A 212 -28.37 12.93 20.77
C ALA A 212 -29.09 12.36 22.03
N ASP A 213 -30.36 11.98 21.91
CA ASP A 213 -31.20 11.42 22.97
C ASP A 213 -31.89 10.08 22.60
N ASP A 214 -31.63 9.47 21.43
CA ASP A 214 -32.28 8.21 20.98
C ASP A 214 -31.42 6.95 21.08
N SER A 215 -32.11 5.80 21.07
CA SER A 215 -31.57 4.48 21.41
C SER A 215 -30.65 3.91 20.31
N SER A 216 -29.49 3.38 20.70
CA SER A 216 -28.55 2.68 19.79
C SER A 216 -28.95 1.21 19.50
N VAL A 217 -30.23 0.85 19.67
CA VAL A 217 -30.72 -0.52 19.64
C VAL A 217 -31.64 -0.71 18.45
N VAL A 218 -31.34 -1.71 17.61
CA VAL A 218 -32.24 -2.15 16.52
C VAL A 218 -33.44 -2.90 17.13
N GLU A 219 -34.66 -2.46 16.80
CA GLU A 219 -35.90 -3.14 17.19
C GLU A 219 -36.52 -3.88 15.99
N ASN A 220 -37.32 -4.92 16.26
CA ASN A 220 -38.15 -5.60 15.25
C ASN A 220 -37.42 -6.26 14.04
N LEU A 221 -36.20 -6.78 14.26
CA LEU A 221 -35.44 -7.53 13.24
C LEU A 221 -36.22 -8.76 12.71
N THR A 222 -36.54 -8.76 11.42
CA THR A 222 -37.33 -9.78 10.72
C THR A 222 -36.60 -10.25 9.46
N PHE A 223 -36.53 -11.57 9.22
CA PHE A 223 -35.83 -12.16 8.09
C PHE A 223 -36.80 -12.71 7.04
N HIS A 224 -36.50 -12.50 5.75
CA HIS A 224 -37.24 -13.11 4.63
C HIS A 224 -36.28 -13.83 3.66
N GLU A 225 -36.61 -15.08 3.31
CA GLU A 225 -35.87 -15.87 2.30
C GLU A 225 -36.51 -15.70 0.91
N LEU A 226 -35.68 -15.51 -0.12
CA LEU A 226 -36.07 -15.71 -1.52
C LEU A 226 -35.42 -17.02 -1.99
N GLY A 227 -36.15 -18.13 -1.87
CA GLY A 227 -35.62 -19.45 -2.20
C GLY A 227 -35.09 -19.58 -3.64
N LEU A 228 -34.21 -20.56 -3.85
CA LEU A 228 -33.59 -20.87 -5.14
C LEU A 228 -34.64 -21.09 -6.24
N GLY A 229 -34.88 -20.06 -7.07
CA GLY A 229 -35.65 -20.15 -8.32
C GLY A 229 -37.06 -19.56 -8.33
N ALA A 230 -37.41 -18.61 -7.47
CA ALA A 230 -38.70 -17.91 -7.56
C ALA A 230 -38.64 -16.69 -8.51
N THR A 231 -39.58 -16.65 -9.46
CA THR A 231 -39.94 -15.48 -10.29
C THR A 231 -41.15 -14.79 -9.63
N ASP A 232 -41.10 -13.46 -9.52
CA ASP A 232 -42.11 -12.47 -9.08
C ASP A 232 -43.38 -12.93 -8.33
N VAL A 233 -43.58 -12.43 -7.10
CA VAL A 233 -44.87 -12.19 -6.39
C VAL A 233 -44.55 -11.24 -5.19
N GLU A 234 -45.16 -10.10 -4.86
CA GLU A 234 -46.45 -9.47 -5.17
C GLU A 234 -46.39 -7.94 -4.93
N THR A 235 -47.00 -7.17 -5.81
CA THR A 235 -47.47 -5.79 -5.58
C THR A 235 -48.50 -5.74 -4.44
N PRO A 236 -48.52 -4.70 -3.58
CA PRO A 236 -49.57 -4.55 -2.56
C PRO A 236 -50.94 -4.38 -3.23
N THR A 237 -51.84 -5.31 -2.96
CA THR A 237 -53.25 -5.21 -3.32
C THR A 237 -53.91 -4.18 -2.41
N ASN A 238 -54.22 -3.00 -2.97
CA ASN A 238 -55.04 -2.02 -2.28
C ASN A 238 -56.52 -2.32 -2.59
N THR A 239 -57.19 -2.98 -1.66
CA THR A 239 -58.65 -2.99 -1.62
C THR A 239 -59.13 -1.71 -0.95
N ASP A 240 -59.74 -0.80 -1.71
CA ASP A 240 -60.98 -0.20 -1.26
C ASP A 240 -61.81 0.38 -2.43
N ASP A 241 -63.10 0.13 -2.30
CA ASP A 241 -64.22 0.39 -3.19
C ASP A 241 -64.74 1.81 -2.94
N HIS A 242 -64.76 2.69 -3.98
CA HIS A 242 -65.96 3.44 -4.38
C HIS A 242 -65.72 4.60 -5.37
N SER A 243 -66.44 4.48 -6.49
CA SER A 243 -67.22 5.46 -7.28
C SER A 243 -66.79 6.93 -7.48
N ASP A 244 -66.79 7.29 -8.77
CA ASP A 244 -67.24 8.53 -9.41
C ASP A 244 -66.70 9.89 -8.91
N SER A 245 -65.90 10.56 -9.74
CA SER A 245 -66.36 11.64 -10.65
C SER A 245 -65.26 12.67 -10.96
N ASN A 246 -65.28 13.12 -12.22
CA ASN A 246 -64.53 14.22 -12.83
C ASN A 246 -64.18 15.41 -11.90
N ASP A 247 -62.95 15.92 -12.00
CA ASP A 247 -62.72 17.22 -12.68
C ASP A 247 -61.21 17.52 -12.86
N GLU A 248 -60.93 18.17 -13.98
CA GLU A 248 -59.64 18.64 -14.49
C GLU A 248 -58.86 19.53 -13.49
N ASN A 249 -57.54 19.34 -13.36
CA ASN A 249 -56.53 20.25 -13.95
C ASN A 249 -55.07 19.84 -13.58
N GLY A 250 -54.23 19.66 -14.61
CA GLY A 250 -52.81 20.08 -14.58
C GLY A 250 -51.74 19.06 -14.18
N ASN A 251 -51.32 18.18 -15.10
CA ASN A 251 -49.91 17.97 -15.46
C ASN A 251 -49.80 16.94 -16.61
N ASN A 252 -49.25 17.32 -17.76
CA ASN A 252 -48.72 16.39 -18.76
C ASN A 252 -47.28 16.88 -19.02
N ASN A 253 -46.24 16.21 -18.50
CA ASN A 253 -45.68 14.95 -18.98
C ASN A 253 -45.67 14.89 -20.51
N ASN A 254 -44.58 15.41 -21.10
CA ASN A 254 -44.17 15.01 -22.43
C ASN A 254 -43.40 13.70 -22.30
N ASP A 255 -44.17 12.63 -22.50
CA ASP A 255 -43.70 11.33 -22.93
C ASP A 255 -42.98 11.50 -24.28
N VAL A 256 -41.68 11.23 -24.32
CA VAL A 256 -40.92 11.00 -25.56
C VAL A 256 -40.20 9.68 -25.39
N SER A 257 -40.73 8.67 -26.05
CA SER A 257 -40.14 7.34 -26.23
C SER A 257 -38.79 7.42 -26.95
N ASN A 258 -37.74 6.84 -26.38
CA ASN A 258 -36.57 6.37 -27.11
C ASN A 258 -36.37 4.88 -26.85
N GLU A 259 -36.33 4.11 -27.94
CA GLU A 259 -36.04 2.68 -27.98
C GLU A 259 -34.56 2.45 -27.65
N ASN A 260 -34.29 1.92 -26.46
CA ASN A 260 -33.12 1.16 -25.99
C ASN A 260 -33.02 1.42 -24.48
N ASP A 261 -33.59 0.51 -23.68
CA ASP A 261 -33.63 0.64 -22.23
C ASP A 261 -32.19 0.63 -21.66
N ILE A 262 -31.77 1.74 -21.06
CA ILE A 262 -30.54 1.89 -20.29
C ILE A 262 -30.91 2.68 -19.05
N VAL A 263 -30.58 2.15 -17.87
CA VAL A 263 -30.79 2.86 -16.60
C VAL A 263 -29.61 3.79 -16.36
N LEU A 264 -29.91 5.08 -16.23
CA LEU A 264 -28.96 6.16 -15.95
C LEU A 264 -29.29 6.76 -14.59
N ASP A 265 -28.48 6.43 -13.58
CA ASP A 265 -28.66 6.94 -12.21
C ASP A 265 -27.64 8.04 -11.93
N TYR A 266 -28.11 9.26 -11.70
CA TYR A 266 -27.27 10.40 -11.29
C TYR A 266 -27.33 10.58 -9.77
N ASN A 267 -26.18 10.56 -9.13
CA ASN A 267 -26.01 10.75 -7.69
C ASN A 267 -25.09 11.93 -7.44
N LEU A 268 -25.61 12.97 -6.80
CA LEU A 268 -24.80 14.05 -6.26
C LEU A 268 -24.09 13.55 -4.99
N ILE A 269 -22.76 13.52 -4.99
CA ILE A 269 -21.96 12.93 -3.91
C ILE A 269 -21.51 14.00 -2.91
N GLN A 270 -21.08 15.15 -3.43
CA GLN A 270 -20.51 16.21 -2.60
C GLN A 270 -20.69 17.56 -3.28
N GLU A 271 -20.98 18.59 -2.49
CA GLU A 271 -21.04 19.98 -2.94
C GLU A 271 -20.08 20.85 -2.13
N TRP A 272 -19.54 21.89 -2.76
CA TRP A 272 -18.79 22.94 -2.11
C TRP A 272 -19.10 24.30 -2.75
N ASN A 273 -18.59 25.37 -2.15
CA ASN A 273 -18.80 26.72 -2.68
C ASN A 273 -18.10 26.88 -4.03
N GLY A 274 -18.88 26.88 -5.12
CA GLY A 274 -18.41 27.02 -6.49
C GLY A 274 -18.16 25.72 -7.26
N GLY A 275 -18.58 24.55 -6.75
CA GLY A 275 -18.49 23.31 -7.50
C GLY A 275 -19.10 22.09 -6.80
N PHE A 276 -19.10 20.95 -7.48
CA PHE A 276 -19.64 19.69 -6.96
C PHE A 276 -18.94 18.46 -7.57
N LYS A 277 -19.15 17.32 -6.91
CA LYS A 277 -18.81 15.98 -7.41
C LYS A 277 -20.09 15.16 -7.51
N SER A 278 -20.31 14.55 -8.67
CA SER A 278 -21.42 13.63 -8.91
C SER A 278 -20.96 12.33 -9.57
N GLU A 279 -21.76 11.30 -9.42
CA GLU A 279 -21.59 10.01 -10.07
C GLU A 279 -22.78 9.75 -11.00
N LEU A 280 -22.52 9.33 -12.23
CA LEU A 280 -23.50 8.87 -13.20
C LEU A 280 -23.24 7.38 -13.44
N PHE A 281 -24.23 6.55 -13.15
CA PHE A 281 -24.18 5.12 -13.39
C PHE A 281 -24.89 4.80 -14.70
N LEU A 282 -24.19 4.08 -15.57
CA LEU A 282 -24.69 3.64 -16.88
C LEU A 282 -24.87 2.14 -16.86
N THR A 283 -26.11 1.67 -16.94
CA THR A 283 -26.44 0.24 -16.95
C THR A 283 -27.18 -0.08 -18.24
N PRO A 284 -26.50 -0.64 -19.26
CA PRO A 284 -27.12 -0.88 -20.55
C PRO A 284 -27.89 -2.20 -20.54
N ASP A 285 -29.13 -2.27 -21.04
CA ASP A 285 -29.89 -3.53 -21.00
C ASP A 285 -29.40 -4.56 -22.04
N GLU A 286 -28.67 -4.09 -23.06
CA GLU A 286 -27.95 -4.92 -24.02
C GLU A 286 -26.46 -4.58 -24.07
N THR A 287 -25.66 -5.48 -24.64
CA THR A 287 -24.23 -5.22 -24.80
C THR A 287 -24.00 -4.10 -25.81
N VAL A 288 -23.32 -3.03 -25.40
CA VAL A 288 -23.01 -1.86 -26.26
C VAL A 288 -21.51 -1.71 -26.53
N ASN A 289 -21.18 -1.24 -27.73
CA ASN A 289 -19.81 -0.94 -28.16
C ASN A 289 -19.71 0.53 -28.57
N GLY A 290 -18.90 1.32 -27.86
CA GLY A 290 -18.64 2.71 -28.24
C GLY A 290 -19.81 3.68 -28.02
N TRP A 291 -20.39 3.69 -26.81
CA TRP A 291 -21.53 4.55 -26.46
C TRP A 291 -21.24 6.06 -26.58
N ARG A 292 -22.31 6.87 -26.69
CA ARG A 292 -22.25 8.32 -26.46
C ARG A 292 -23.37 8.77 -25.54
N ILE A 293 -23.05 9.69 -24.63
CA ILE A 293 -24.05 10.37 -23.78
C ILE A 293 -23.98 11.85 -24.11
N GLU A 294 -25.11 12.43 -24.45
CA GLU A 294 -25.26 13.86 -24.68
C GLU A 294 -26.12 14.46 -23.56
N PHE A 295 -25.72 15.61 -23.03
CA PHE A 295 -26.55 16.38 -22.09
C PHE A 295 -26.23 17.87 -22.16
N GLU A 296 -27.14 18.68 -21.62
CA GLU A 296 -26.89 20.09 -21.37
C GLU A 296 -26.64 20.31 -19.87
N ALA A 297 -25.63 21.10 -19.55
CA ALA A 297 -25.24 21.45 -18.19
C ALA A 297 -24.74 22.89 -18.14
N ASP A 298 -25.19 23.63 -17.12
CA ASP A 298 -24.80 25.01 -16.81
C ASP A 298 -23.56 25.10 -15.89
N PHE A 299 -22.83 23.98 -15.77
CA PHE A 299 -21.59 23.86 -15.03
C PHE A 299 -20.42 23.48 -15.95
N ASP A 300 -19.21 23.87 -15.55
CA ASP A 300 -17.98 23.55 -16.29
C ASP A 300 -17.34 22.28 -15.74
N ILE A 301 -17.27 21.21 -16.54
CA ILE A 301 -16.59 19.97 -16.14
C ILE A 301 -15.08 20.21 -16.08
N ARG A 302 -14.50 20.08 -14.88
CA ARG A 302 -13.04 20.19 -14.65
C ARG A 302 -12.34 18.85 -14.53
N GLY A 303 -13.08 17.83 -14.11
CA GLY A 303 -12.59 16.46 -14.01
C GLY A 303 -13.66 15.46 -14.40
N ILE A 304 -13.29 14.46 -15.18
CA ILE A 304 -14.18 13.37 -15.57
C ILE A 304 -13.41 12.05 -15.55
N TRP A 305 -14.04 10.99 -15.04
CA TRP A 305 -13.46 9.66 -14.92
C TRP A 305 -14.46 8.59 -15.32
N GLY A 306 -14.00 7.53 -15.99
CA GLY A 306 -14.86 6.47 -16.54
C GLY A 306 -15.51 6.86 -17.88
N ALA A 307 -15.22 8.06 -18.36
CA ALA A 307 -15.65 8.63 -19.63
C ALA A 307 -14.68 9.74 -20.06
N ARG A 308 -14.72 10.12 -21.35
CA ARG A 308 -14.04 11.29 -21.88
C ARG A 308 -15.04 12.25 -22.51
N ILE A 309 -14.73 13.54 -22.50
CA ILE A 309 -15.48 14.56 -23.26
C ILE A 309 -15.07 14.46 -24.73
N VAL A 310 -16.03 14.17 -25.61
CA VAL A 310 -15.88 14.14 -27.07
C VAL A 310 -15.98 15.55 -27.65
N SER A 311 -16.97 16.32 -27.18
CA SER A 311 -17.15 17.72 -27.56
C SER A 311 -17.86 18.50 -26.46
N GLN A 312 -17.61 19.81 -26.45
CA GLN A 312 -18.30 20.78 -25.63
C GLN A 312 -18.61 22.02 -26.49
N GLU A 313 -19.90 22.33 -26.67
CA GLU A 313 -20.36 23.53 -27.38
C GLU A 313 -21.30 24.34 -26.48
N GLY A 314 -20.76 25.37 -25.82
CA GLY A 314 -21.51 26.09 -24.79
C GLY A 314 -21.81 25.19 -23.60
N GLU A 315 -23.09 25.06 -23.27
CA GLU A 315 -23.61 24.22 -22.17
C GLU A 315 -23.83 22.75 -22.59
N ARG A 316 -23.62 22.39 -23.87
CA ARG A 316 -23.85 21.04 -24.38
C ARG A 316 -22.57 20.21 -24.33
N TYR A 317 -22.65 19.03 -23.69
CA TYR A 317 -21.58 18.05 -23.59
C TYR A 317 -21.92 16.76 -24.33
N ILE A 318 -20.91 16.17 -24.98
CA ILE A 318 -20.98 14.81 -25.51
C ILE A 318 -19.86 14.00 -24.85
N LEU A 319 -20.22 12.91 -24.17
CA LEU A 319 -19.30 11.97 -23.52
C LEU A 319 -19.20 10.66 -24.29
N ALA A 320 -18.07 9.97 -24.13
CA ALA A 320 -17.81 8.64 -24.67
C ALA A 320 -17.04 7.77 -23.66
N PRO A 321 -16.97 6.44 -23.87
CA PRO A 321 -15.97 5.57 -23.23
C PRO A 321 -14.57 6.15 -23.34
N GLU A 322 -13.68 5.86 -22.40
CA GLU A 322 -12.26 6.21 -22.55
C GLU A 322 -11.62 5.42 -23.70
N ASP A 323 -11.93 4.12 -23.81
CA ASP A 323 -11.55 3.25 -24.93
C ASP A 323 -12.76 2.93 -25.83
N GLU A 324 -12.70 3.31 -27.10
CA GLU A 324 -13.77 3.07 -28.07
C GLU A 324 -13.97 1.58 -28.41
N ASN A 325 -12.97 0.74 -28.12
CA ASN A 325 -13.03 -0.70 -28.36
C ASN A 325 -13.53 -1.48 -27.14
N ARG A 326 -13.75 -0.81 -26.00
CA ARG A 326 -14.28 -1.44 -24.79
C ARG A 326 -15.75 -1.84 -25.01
N GLN A 327 -16.02 -3.12 -24.75
CA GLN A 327 -17.37 -3.69 -24.77
C GLN A 327 -18.00 -3.56 -23.38
N TYR A 328 -19.21 -3.04 -23.30
CA TYR A 328 -19.98 -2.89 -22.07
C TYR A 328 -21.09 -3.93 -22.06
N SER A 329 -21.07 -4.84 -21.09
CA SER A 329 -22.00 -5.97 -21.03
C SER A 329 -23.40 -5.53 -20.61
N ALA A 330 -24.41 -6.20 -21.16
CA ALA A 330 -25.79 -6.07 -20.72
C ALA A 330 -25.94 -6.21 -19.19
N ASN A 331 -26.70 -5.33 -18.56
CA ASN A 331 -27.02 -5.23 -17.14
C ASN A 331 -25.81 -4.98 -16.21
N GLN A 332 -24.66 -4.59 -16.78
CA GLN A 332 -23.47 -4.23 -16.00
C GLN A 332 -23.38 -2.71 -15.84
N SER A 333 -23.49 -2.23 -14.60
CA SER A 333 -23.38 -0.80 -14.32
C SER A 333 -21.94 -0.30 -14.43
N SER A 334 -21.75 0.81 -15.14
CA SER A 334 -20.48 1.51 -15.32
C SER A 334 -20.57 2.89 -14.71
N LYS A 335 -19.59 3.25 -13.87
CA LYS A 335 -19.61 4.51 -13.14
C LYS A 335 -18.81 5.59 -13.87
N ILE A 336 -19.42 6.75 -14.05
CA ILE A 336 -18.80 7.97 -14.54
C ILE A 336 -18.78 8.98 -13.39
N THR A 337 -17.61 9.50 -13.04
CA THR A 337 -17.50 10.55 -12.02
C THR A 337 -17.29 11.89 -12.70
N ILE A 338 -18.05 12.90 -12.31
CA ILE A 338 -17.95 14.27 -12.82
C ILE A 338 -17.60 15.18 -11.64
N VAL A 339 -16.54 15.97 -11.80
CA VAL A 339 -16.19 17.10 -10.94
C VAL A 339 -16.35 18.37 -11.76
N ALA A 340 -17.22 19.25 -11.30
CA ALA A 340 -17.60 20.43 -12.03
C ALA A 340 -17.58 21.70 -11.16
N ASP A 341 -17.37 22.82 -11.84
CA ASP A 341 -17.44 24.16 -11.28
C ASP A 341 -18.79 24.78 -11.59
N THR A 342 -19.41 25.43 -10.60
CA THR A 342 -20.69 26.12 -10.74
C THR A 342 -20.48 27.63 -10.70
N PRO A 343 -20.66 28.36 -11.82
CA PRO A 343 -20.43 29.81 -11.88
C PRO A 343 -21.30 30.61 -10.89
N ASP A 344 -22.50 30.11 -10.58
CA ASP A 344 -23.49 30.78 -9.74
C ASP A 344 -23.61 30.19 -8.32
N GLY A 345 -22.85 29.13 -8.00
CA GLY A 345 -22.76 28.56 -6.65
C GLY A 345 -23.96 27.71 -6.19
N GLU A 346 -24.94 27.45 -7.04
CA GLU A 346 -25.97 26.41 -6.84
C GLU A 346 -25.68 25.23 -7.79
N SER A 347 -25.92 23.99 -7.35
CA SER A 347 -25.82 22.81 -8.22
C SER A 347 -27.08 22.65 -9.05
N SER A 348 -26.89 22.18 -10.28
CA SER A 348 -27.99 21.91 -11.21
C SER A 348 -27.99 20.41 -11.51
N SER A 349 -29.19 19.83 -11.61
CA SER A 349 -29.36 18.48 -12.15
C SER A 349 -28.90 18.45 -13.61
N VAL A 350 -28.36 17.31 -14.05
CA VAL A 350 -28.13 17.10 -15.48
C VAL A 350 -29.48 16.87 -16.14
N ASP A 351 -29.98 17.87 -16.86
CA ASP A 351 -31.25 17.78 -17.58
C ASP A 351 -31.02 17.27 -19.01
N ASN A 352 -32.02 16.58 -19.58
CA ASN A 352 -32.07 16.16 -20.99
C ASN A 352 -30.95 15.20 -21.45
N LEU A 353 -30.59 14.24 -20.60
CA LEU A 353 -29.59 13.22 -20.90
C LEU A 353 -30.08 12.27 -22.01
N THR A 354 -29.38 12.26 -23.15
CA THR A 354 -29.70 11.48 -24.35
C THR A 354 -28.57 10.49 -24.64
N PHE A 355 -28.90 9.20 -24.76
CA PHE A 355 -27.94 8.13 -25.03
C PHE A 355 -27.96 7.70 -26.51
N TYR A 356 -26.80 7.35 -27.04
CA TYR A 356 -26.62 6.75 -28.36
C TYR A 356 -25.80 5.46 -28.26
N ASP A 357 -26.31 4.37 -28.84
CA ASP A 357 -25.72 3.02 -28.77
C ASP A 357 -24.56 2.79 -29.78
N SER A 358 -24.30 3.76 -30.67
CA SER A 358 -23.21 3.73 -31.63
C SER A 358 -22.55 5.10 -31.86
N ALA A 359 -21.23 5.07 -32.12
CA ALA A 359 -20.44 6.27 -32.42
C ALA A 359 -20.86 7.01 -33.71
N SER A 360 -21.75 6.43 -34.53
CA SER A 360 -22.18 6.99 -35.83
C SER A 360 -23.49 7.76 -35.82
N ASP A 361 -24.20 7.83 -34.69
CA ASP A 361 -25.58 8.37 -34.66
C ASP A 361 -25.69 9.88 -34.39
N ILE A 362 -24.56 10.59 -34.28
CA ILE A 362 -24.54 12.04 -34.08
C ILE A 362 -24.04 12.71 -35.37
N SER A 363 -24.89 13.47 -36.05
CA SER A 363 -24.49 14.23 -37.24
C SER A 363 -23.72 15.49 -36.86
N GLU A 364 -22.39 15.46 -36.98
CA GLU A 364 -21.55 16.65 -36.95
C GLU A 364 -21.95 17.58 -38.11
N THR A 365 -22.54 18.75 -37.81
CA THR A 365 -22.72 19.81 -38.80
C THR A 365 -22.14 21.12 -38.32
N GLU A 366 -21.26 21.63 -39.19
CA GLU A 366 -20.73 23.00 -39.32
C GLU A 366 -19.45 23.35 -38.53
N THR A 367 -18.31 22.95 -39.11
CA THR A 367 -17.03 23.65 -38.94
C THR A 367 -17.05 25.00 -39.67
N PRO A 368 -16.59 26.11 -39.05
CA PRO A 368 -16.33 27.35 -39.76
C PRO A 368 -15.06 27.21 -40.60
N THR A 369 -15.19 27.39 -41.91
CA THR A 369 -14.08 27.49 -42.85
C THR A 369 -13.24 28.74 -42.55
N ASP A 370 -11.93 28.59 -42.41
CA ASP A 370 -11.00 29.67 -42.73
C ASP A 370 -10.16 29.29 -43.96
N ASN A 371 -10.29 30.13 -44.98
CA ASN A 371 -9.53 30.10 -46.20
C ASN A 371 -8.11 30.61 -45.91
N ASP A 372 -7.09 29.89 -46.36
CA ASP A 372 -6.14 30.48 -47.29
C ASP A 372 -5.31 29.41 -48.02
N GLY A 373 -5.19 29.60 -49.32
CA GLY A 373 -4.66 28.61 -50.25
C GLY A 373 -3.13 28.60 -50.39
N ASN A 374 -2.63 27.40 -50.71
CA ASN A 374 -1.75 27.08 -51.84
C ASN A 374 -0.47 27.94 -52.02
N ASP A 375 0.72 27.39 -51.73
CA ASP A 375 1.56 26.63 -52.69
C ASP A 375 2.96 26.35 -52.09
N GLY A 376 3.57 25.21 -52.45
CA GLY A 376 5.04 25.12 -52.54
C GLY A 376 5.82 24.35 -51.48
N ASN A 377 5.72 23.01 -51.51
CA ASN A 377 6.83 22.04 -51.55
C ASN A 377 8.24 22.51 -51.10
N ASP A 378 8.72 22.02 -49.96
CA ASP A 378 10.10 21.52 -49.89
C ASP A 378 10.25 20.38 -48.88
N SER A 379 10.74 19.27 -49.39
CA SER A 379 11.00 18.01 -48.71
C SER A 379 12.24 18.10 -47.81
N ASN A 380 12.13 17.72 -46.54
CA ASN A 380 13.24 17.08 -45.84
C ASN A 380 12.76 16.20 -44.68
N GLY A 381 13.29 14.98 -44.61
CA GLY A 381 12.80 13.91 -43.76
C GLY A 381 13.06 14.08 -42.27
N GLY A 382 12.08 13.64 -41.49
CA GLY A 382 12.21 13.19 -40.11
C GLY A 382 11.41 11.89 -40.02
N ASN A 383 12.13 10.79 -39.86
CA ASN A 383 11.55 9.46 -39.69
C ASN A 383 11.35 9.30 -38.18
N ASP A 384 10.15 9.59 -37.67
CA ASP A 384 9.76 9.23 -36.31
C ASP A 384 8.38 8.61 -36.35
N ASN A 385 8.36 7.30 -36.21
CA ASN A 385 7.15 6.55 -35.91
C ASN A 385 7.57 5.19 -35.34
N THR A 386 7.98 5.19 -34.07
CA THR A 386 7.94 3.99 -33.24
C THR A 386 6.62 4.02 -32.48
N ASN A 387 5.66 3.22 -32.95
CA ASN A 387 4.41 2.93 -32.26
C ASN A 387 4.72 2.32 -30.89
N PHE A 388 4.62 3.11 -29.81
CA PHE A 388 4.48 2.57 -28.46
C PHE A 388 3.06 2.02 -28.32
N SER A 389 2.93 0.78 -27.86
CA SER A 389 1.66 0.28 -27.30
C SER A 389 1.42 1.07 -26.03
N SER A 390 0.36 1.89 -25.95
CA SER A 390 0.08 2.69 -24.75
C SER A 390 -0.15 1.76 -23.55
N GLY A 391 0.77 1.78 -22.59
CA GLY A 391 0.59 1.10 -21.31
C GLY A 391 -0.67 1.56 -20.57
N GLN A 392 -1.14 0.75 -19.62
CA GLN A 392 -2.37 1.04 -18.86
C GLN A 392 -2.24 2.30 -18.00
N PHE A 393 -1.02 2.60 -17.53
CA PHE A 393 -0.73 3.77 -16.69
C PHE A 393 0.35 4.67 -17.32
N ARG A 394 0.41 5.92 -16.86
CA ARG A 394 1.49 6.86 -17.21
C ARG A 394 2.77 6.52 -16.44
N TYR A 395 3.50 5.49 -16.86
CA TYR A 395 4.71 5.04 -16.16
C TYR A 395 5.78 6.15 -16.03
N GLY A 396 5.89 7.05 -17.00
CA GLY A 396 6.79 8.20 -16.93
C GLY A 396 6.42 9.19 -15.82
N GLU A 397 5.12 9.40 -15.56
CA GLU A 397 4.64 10.23 -14.44
C GLU A 397 4.94 9.55 -13.10
N ALA A 398 4.76 8.23 -13.01
CA ALA A 398 5.08 7.45 -11.82
C ALA A 398 6.59 7.54 -11.47
N VAL A 399 7.49 7.40 -12.45
CA VAL A 399 8.94 7.60 -12.22
C VAL A 399 9.25 9.04 -11.80
N GLN A 400 8.69 10.03 -12.48
CA GLN A 400 8.88 11.45 -12.17
C GLN A 400 8.50 11.77 -10.71
N LYS A 401 7.34 11.27 -10.26
CA LYS A 401 6.90 11.43 -8.86
C LYS A 401 7.76 10.62 -7.90
N SER A 402 8.18 9.40 -8.24
CA SER A 402 9.09 8.61 -7.38
C SER A 402 10.41 9.33 -7.12
N LEU A 403 10.94 10.08 -8.10
CA LEU A 403 12.15 10.90 -7.90
C LEU A 403 11.87 12.15 -7.05
N LEU A 404 10.67 12.75 -7.10
CA LEU A 404 10.26 13.80 -6.16
C LEU A 404 10.20 13.30 -4.72
N PHE A 405 9.77 12.06 -4.48
CA PHE A 405 9.81 11.45 -3.15
C PHE A 405 11.22 11.49 -2.56
N TYR A 406 12.25 11.11 -3.34
CA TYR A 406 13.63 11.21 -2.86
C TYR A 406 14.02 12.65 -2.53
N GLU A 407 13.65 13.64 -3.34
CA GLU A 407 13.89 15.05 -3.01
C GLU A 407 13.24 15.46 -1.69
N ALA A 408 12.01 15.01 -1.45
CA ALA A 408 11.27 15.22 -0.22
C ALA A 408 11.88 14.49 1.00
N GLN A 409 12.78 13.52 0.80
CA GLN A 409 13.54 12.86 1.88
C GLN A 409 14.88 13.53 2.20
N ARG A 410 15.33 14.54 1.44
CA ARG A 410 16.67 15.13 1.62
C ARG A 410 16.84 15.76 3.01
N SER A 411 17.98 15.53 3.65
CA SER A 411 18.42 16.17 4.89
C SER A 411 19.63 17.07 4.62
N GLY A 412 19.86 18.12 5.42
CA GLY A 412 20.97 19.04 5.26
C GLY A 412 20.58 20.38 4.63
N ASP A 413 21.58 21.07 4.07
CA ASP A 413 21.46 22.32 3.31
C ASP A 413 20.92 22.00 1.91
N LEU A 414 19.64 22.31 1.65
CA LEU A 414 18.98 21.96 0.41
C LEU A 414 19.47 22.84 -0.74
N PRO A 415 19.59 22.30 -1.96
CA PRO A 415 20.09 23.10 -3.07
C PRO A 415 19.04 24.13 -3.49
N ASN A 416 19.49 25.26 -4.07
CA ASN A 416 18.57 26.32 -4.52
C ASN A 416 17.54 25.84 -5.54
N ASN A 417 17.83 24.79 -6.31
CA ASN A 417 16.88 24.19 -7.25
C ASN A 417 16.01 23.09 -6.62
N ASN A 418 15.80 23.12 -5.30
CA ASN A 418 14.88 22.22 -4.61
C ASN A 418 13.46 22.46 -5.14
N ARG A 419 12.80 21.39 -5.61
CA ARG A 419 11.45 21.49 -6.17
C ARG A 419 10.34 21.33 -5.14
N VAL A 420 10.66 20.81 -3.96
CA VAL A 420 9.67 20.51 -2.91
C VAL A 420 9.56 21.72 -1.98
N GLU A 421 8.59 22.60 -2.24
CA GLU A 421 8.48 23.94 -1.59
C GLU A 421 8.34 23.86 -0.06
N TRP A 422 7.69 22.82 0.44
CA TRP A 422 7.41 22.61 1.86
C TRP A 422 8.59 21.97 2.62
N ARG A 423 9.72 21.71 1.95
CA ARG A 423 10.98 21.27 2.57
C ARG A 423 12.00 22.39 2.58
N SER A 424 12.76 22.51 3.68
CA SER A 424 13.89 23.44 3.76
C SER A 424 15.06 22.82 4.53
N ASP A 425 16.08 23.64 4.79
CA ASP A 425 17.29 23.22 5.49
C ASP A 425 16.97 22.57 6.84
N SER A 426 17.53 21.39 7.07
CA SER A 426 17.31 20.63 8.29
C SER A 426 18.56 19.87 8.73
N ALA A 427 18.64 19.54 10.02
CA ALA A 427 19.76 18.78 10.59
C ALA A 427 21.18 19.33 10.27
N LEU A 428 21.32 20.65 10.16
CA LEU A 428 22.56 21.34 9.77
C LEU A 428 23.76 21.15 10.72
N ASN A 429 23.54 20.53 11.88
CA ASN A 429 24.58 20.23 12.87
C ASN A 429 24.98 18.75 12.91
N ASP A 430 24.48 17.92 11.99
CA ASP A 430 24.80 16.50 11.92
C ASP A 430 26.33 16.28 11.83
N GLY A 431 26.88 15.51 12.77
CA GLY A 431 28.31 15.22 12.89
C GLY A 431 29.12 16.20 13.76
N SER A 432 28.52 17.29 14.25
CA SER A 432 29.21 18.26 15.10
C SER A 432 29.70 17.67 16.43
N ASP A 433 29.02 16.65 16.96
CA ASP A 433 29.38 15.90 18.16
C ASP A 433 30.70 15.12 18.02
N VAL A 434 31.04 14.74 16.79
CA VAL A 434 32.29 14.05 16.43
C VAL A 434 33.26 14.93 15.65
N GLY A 435 32.95 16.23 15.52
CA GLY A 435 33.80 17.22 14.84
C GLY A 435 33.89 17.02 13.32
N ARG A 436 32.81 16.56 12.68
CA ARG A 436 32.72 16.33 11.23
C ARG A 436 31.48 16.97 10.63
N ASP A 437 31.53 17.20 9.32
CA ASP A 437 30.33 17.48 8.53
C ASP A 437 29.71 16.15 8.08
N LEU A 438 28.57 15.80 8.66
CA LEU A 438 27.74 14.67 8.25
C LEU A 438 26.36 15.13 7.77
N THR A 439 26.20 16.41 7.40
CA THR A 439 24.99 16.94 6.75
C THR A 439 24.80 16.37 5.34
N GLY A 440 23.60 16.45 4.77
CA GLY A 440 23.27 15.82 3.48
C GLY A 440 22.60 14.45 3.68
N GLY A 441 22.50 13.67 2.61
CA GLY A 441 21.89 12.33 2.66
C GLY A 441 20.38 12.38 2.89
N TYR A 442 19.80 11.24 3.18
CA TYR A 442 18.34 11.08 3.24
C TYR A 442 17.85 10.69 4.63
N TYR A 443 16.69 11.23 5.00
CA TYR A 443 15.86 10.61 6.02
C TYR A 443 15.31 9.28 5.50
N ASP A 444 15.26 8.29 6.37
CA ASP A 444 15.07 6.91 6.00
C ASP A 444 13.63 6.58 5.59
N ALA A 445 12.68 6.94 6.46
CA ALA A 445 11.26 6.64 6.29
C ALA A 445 10.39 7.86 6.60
N GLY A 446 9.30 7.68 7.36
CA GLY A 446 8.54 8.75 7.98
C GLY A 446 9.23 9.48 9.13
N ASP A 447 10.43 9.06 9.51
CA ASP A 447 11.25 9.57 10.61
C ASP A 447 12.37 10.50 10.12
N HIS A 448 13.30 10.89 11.00
CA HIS A 448 14.43 11.74 10.62
C HIS A 448 15.79 11.11 10.95
N VAL A 449 15.84 9.83 11.27
CA VAL A 449 17.12 9.13 11.41
C VAL A 449 17.71 8.89 10.03
N LYS A 450 19.03 9.01 9.94
CA LYS A 450 19.77 8.65 8.73
C LYS A 450 20.37 7.27 8.96
N PHE A 451 19.66 6.23 8.56
CA PHE A 451 20.15 4.86 8.61
C PHE A 451 20.97 4.54 7.36
N GLY A 452 22.23 4.16 7.54
CA GLY A 452 23.16 3.97 6.42
C GLY A 452 22.81 2.76 5.54
N MET A 453 22.39 1.64 6.14
CA MET A 453 22.13 0.40 5.39
C MET A 453 21.00 0.56 4.34
N PRO A 454 19.76 0.96 4.71
CA PRO A 454 18.70 1.17 3.72
C PRO A 454 19.02 2.28 2.72
N MET A 455 19.73 3.34 3.14
CA MET A 455 20.18 4.38 2.22
C MET A 455 21.14 3.83 1.16
N ALA A 456 22.12 3.02 1.55
CA ALA A 456 23.11 2.45 0.63
C ALA A 456 22.47 1.47 -0.35
N GLU A 457 21.59 0.59 0.13
CA GLU A 457 20.84 -0.32 -0.73
C GLU A 457 19.98 0.46 -1.72
N SER A 458 19.20 1.44 -1.25
CA SER A 458 18.34 2.26 -2.12
C SER A 458 19.14 2.93 -3.23
N MET A 459 20.27 3.56 -2.89
CA MET A 459 21.12 4.22 -3.90
C MET A 459 21.75 3.22 -4.86
N THR A 460 22.07 2.01 -4.42
CA THR A 460 22.56 0.94 -5.30
C THR A 460 21.48 0.50 -6.29
N THR A 461 20.26 0.27 -5.81
CA THR A 461 19.14 -0.22 -6.61
C THR A 461 18.62 0.84 -7.58
N VAL A 462 18.52 2.10 -7.15
CA VAL A 462 18.18 3.24 -8.04
C VAL A 462 19.26 3.44 -9.10
N ALA A 463 20.55 3.37 -8.73
CA ALA A 463 21.63 3.42 -9.71
C ALA A 463 21.58 2.24 -10.69
N TRP A 464 21.22 1.05 -10.22
CA TRP A 464 21.05 -0.13 -11.07
C TRP A 464 19.94 0.08 -12.11
N GLY A 465 18.77 0.57 -11.71
CA GLY A 465 17.70 0.93 -12.64
C GLY A 465 18.17 1.93 -13.71
N GLY A 466 18.95 2.93 -13.32
CA GLY A 466 19.57 3.87 -14.26
C GLY A 466 20.60 3.28 -15.22
N ILE A 467 21.33 2.25 -14.79
CA ILE A 467 22.33 1.55 -15.61
C ILE A 467 21.62 0.71 -16.68
N GLU A 468 20.59 -0.05 -16.31
CA GLU A 468 19.88 -0.94 -17.24
C GLU A 468 18.94 -0.14 -18.17
N TYR A 469 18.24 0.87 -17.64
CA TYR A 469 17.18 1.60 -18.36
C TYR A 469 17.57 3.05 -18.72
N LYS A 470 18.85 3.30 -18.97
CA LYS A 470 19.39 4.65 -19.26
C LYS A 470 18.63 5.39 -20.36
N THR A 471 18.26 4.70 -21.45
CA THR A 471 17.53 5.29 -22.56
C THR A 471 16.13 5.74 -22.14
N ALA A 472 15.39 4.87 -21.45
CA ALA A 472 14.06 5.20 -20.90
C ALA A 472 14.10 6.46 -20.02
N TYR A 473 15.04 6.55 -19.07
CA TYR A 473 15.20 7.75 -18.23
C TYR A 473 15.51 9.03 -19.02
N LYS A 474 16.29 8.93 -20.10
CA LYS A 474 16.57 10.07 -20.98
C LYS A 474 15.35 10.46 -21.80
N ASP A 475 14.61 9.49 -22.30
CA ASP A 475 13.42 9.70 -23.12
C ASP A 475 12.27 10.32 -22.31
N MET A 476 12.08 9.93 -21.05
CA MET A 476 11.14 10.59 -20.12
C MET A 476 11.67 11.91 -19.53
N GLY A 477 12.91 12.31 -19.86
CA GLY A 477 13.51 13.53 -19.32
C GLY A 477 13.78 13.51 -17.81
N GLN A 478 13.94 12.33 -17.19
CA GLN A 478 14.19 12.16 -15.74
C GLN A 478 15.65 11.74 -15.42
N TRP A 479 16.53 11.74 -16.43
CA TRP A 479 17.93 11.31 -16.25
C TRP A 479 18.71 12.18 -15.27
N ASN A 480 18.48 13.49 -15.24
CA ASN A 480 19.22 14.39 -14.34
C ASN A 480 18.73 14.24 -12.90
N GLU A 481 17.43 14.10 -12.70
CA GLU A 481 16.77 13.88 -11.41
C GLU A 481 17.23 12.55 -10.80
N LEU A 482 17.38 11.52 -11.63
CA LEU A 482 17.97 10.24 -11.21
C LEU A 482 19.42 10.40 -10.78
N LEU A 483 20.24 11.09 -11.59
CA LEU A 483 21.64 11.36 -11.24
C LEU A 483 21.73 12.15 -9.93
N ASP A 484 20.94 13.20 -9.75
CA ASP A 484 20.94 14.01 -8.54
C ASP A 484 20.47 13.21 -7.33
N THR A 485 19.49 12.32 -7.50
CA THR A 485 19.03 11.39 -6.46
C THR A 485 20.17 10.50 -5.97
N VAL A 486 20.87 9.81 -6.87
CA VAL A 486 22.00 8.93 -6.51
C VAL A 486 23.17 9.74 -5.96
N LYS A 487 23.45 10.91 -6.54
CA LYS A 487 24.55 11.77 -6.10
C LYS A 487 24.37 12.25 -4.67
N TRP A 488 23.15 12.63 -4.26
CA TRP A 488 22.89 13.14 -2.92
C TRP A 488 23.20 12.11 -1.83
N GLY A 489 22.79 10.86 -2.03
CA GLY A 489 23.09 9.76 -1.11
C GLY A 489 24.57 9.38 -1.12
N THR A 490 25.18 9.26 -2.30
CA THR A 490 26.60 8.92 -2.41
C THR A 490 27.54 10.02 -1.88
N ASP A 491 27.17 11.30 -2.00
CA ASP A 491 27.89 12.40 -1.36
C ASP A 491 27.88 12.29 0.17
N TRP A 492 26.77 11.85 0.76
CA TRP A 492 26.74 11.58 2.19
C TRP A 492 27.61 10.38 2.60
N ILE A 493 27.57 9.27 1.83
CA ILE A 493 28.48 8.13 2.04
C ILE A 493 29.94 8.56 1.98
N LEU A 494 30.30 9.43 1.02
CA LEU A 494 31.65 10.00 0.89
C LEU A 494 32.05 10.88 2.09
N LYS A 495 31.12 11.61 2.71
CA LYS A 495 31.38 12.35 3.97
C LYS A 495 31.53 11.40 5.16
N ALA A 496 30.74 10.33 5.18
CA ALA A 496 30.74 9.32 6.22
C ALA A 496 31.97 8.40 6.19
N HIS A 497 32.62 8.25 5.04
CA HIS A 497 33.83 7.46 4.86
C HIS A 497 35.09 8.24 5.22
N VAL A 498 35.76 7.82 6.30
CA VAL A 498 36.98 8.46 6.80
C VAL A 498 38.19 7.64 6.41
N ASN A 499 38.99 8.17 5.50
CA ASN A 499 40.07 7.42 4.87
C ASN A 499 41.37 8.23 4.65
N PRO A 500 41.94 8.86 5.68
CA PRO A 500 43.18 9.60 5.52
C PRO A 500 44.28 8.70 4.92
N GLU A 501 45.01 9.24 3.95
CA GLU A 501 46.05 8.52 3.19
C GLU A 501 45.51 7.33 2.36
N GLY A 502 44.22 7.30 2.03
CA GLY A 502 43.60 6.26 1.20
C GLY A 502 43.37 4.93 1.93
N LYS A 503 43.20 4.98 3.26
CA LYS A 503 42.92 3.82 4.09
C LYS A 503 41.77 4.10 5.03
N THR A 504 40.70 3.33 4.92
CA THR A 504 39.53 3.42 5.80
C THR A 504 39.95 3.27 7.27
N GLN A 505 39.62 4.28 8.07
CA GLN A 505 39.80 4.29 9.52
C GLN A 505 38.46 4.21 10.25
N GLU A 506 37.47 4.97 9.79
CA GLU A 506 36.15 5.05 10.38
C GLU A 506 35.11 5.11 9.26
N VAL A 507 33.93 4.54 9.48
CA VAL A 507 32.78 4.70 8.59
C VAL A 507 31.58 5.08 9.46
N TYR A 508 30.99 6.24 9.20
CA TYR A 508 29.75 6.64 9.87
C TYR A 508 28.56 5.96 9.21
N VAL A 509 27.71 5.36 10.05
CA VAL A 509 26.66 4.44 9.62
C VAL A 509 25.27 4.89 10.05
N GLN A 510 25.20 5.84 10.98
CA GLN A 510 23.95 6.39 11.46
C GLN A 510 24.15 7.80 12.00
N VAL A 511 23.18 8.69 11.75
CA VAL A 511 23.06 9.96 12.48
C VAL A 511 21.63 10.12 12.98
N GLY A 512 21.49 10.39 14.28
CA GLY A 512 20.20 10.39 14.98
C GLY A 512 20.02 9.14 15.85
N ASN A 513 19.34 9.30 16.97
CA ASN A 513 18.96 8.20 17.85
C ASN A 513 17.50 7.83 17.61
N GLY A 514 17.22 6.60 17.17
CA GLY A 514 15.87 6.19 16.77
C GLY A 514 14.80 6.41 17.83
N PHE A 515 15.06 6.08 19.09
CA PHE A 515 14.07 6.29 20.15
C PHE A 515 13.77 7.77 20.42
N ALA A 516 14.80 8.63 20.43
CA ALA A 516 14.62 10.07 20.66
C ALA A 516 13.93 10.75 19.46
N ASP A 517 14.28 10.32 18.25
CA ASP A 517 13.67 10.81 17.01
C ASP A 517 12.21 10.39 16.90
N HIS A 518 11.91 9.11 17.15
CA HIS A 518 10.55 8.56 17.01
C HIS A 518 9.58 9.07 18.06
N ALA A 519 10.09 9.54 19.21
CA ALA A 519 9.31 10.22 20.24
C ALA A 519 8.87 11.64 19.84
N TYR A 520 9.42 12.19 18.76
CA TYR A 520 9.04 13.47 18.18
C TYR A 520 8.16 13.26 16.95
N TRP A 521 7.10 14.06 16.82
CA TRP A 521 6.25 14.13 15.63
C TRP A 521 6.14 15.59 15.20
N GLY A 522 6.74 15.92 14.06
CA GLY A 522 6.82 17.29 13.54
C GLY A 522 7.90 17.40 12.46
N ALA A 523 8.01 18.57 11.83
CA ALA A 523 8.89 18.78 10.69
C ALA A 523 10.39 18.65 11.03
N PRO A 524 11.23 18.11 10.13
CA PRO A 524 12.68 17.96 10.36
C PRO A 524 13.40 19.29 10.60
N GLU A 525 12.89 20.37 10.02
CA GLU A 525 13.37 21.75 10.15
C GLU A 525 13.27 22.27 11.60
N GLU A 526 12.39 21.68 12.41
CA GLU A 526 12.12 22.10 13.80
C GLU A 526 12.71 21.15 14.86
N MET A 527 13.51 20.17 14.44
CA MET A 527 14.12 19.21 15.37
C MET A 527 14.98 19.88 16.44
N THR A 528 14.70 19.58 17.71
CA THR A 528 15.48 20.08 18.86
C THR A 528 16.24 19.00 19.63
N MET A 529 15.95 17.72 19.37
CA MET A 529 16.63 16.61 20.05
C MET A 529 18.08 16.47 19.59
N ALA A 530 18.91 15.84 20.42
CA ALA A 530 20.27 15.52 20.02
C ALA A 530 20.28 14.44 18.92
N ARG A 531 21.15 14.63 17.92
CA ARG A 531 21.30 13.72 16.78
C ARG A 531 22.74 13.16 16.75
N PRO A 532 23.07 12.17 17.60
CA PRO A 532 24.42 11.63 17.70
C PRO A 532 24.85 10.91 16.42
N ALA A 533 26.14 10.98 16.10
CA ALA A 533 26.75 10.26 14.98
C ALA A 533 27.39 8.95 15.45
N TYR A 534 27.02 7.84 14.81
CA TYR A 534 27.54 6.51 15.12
C TYR A 534 28.42 5.99 13.99
N LYS A 535 29.47 5.25 14.36
CA LYS A 535 30.48 4.75 13.44
C LYS A 535 30.89 3.31 13.74
N ILE A 536 31.45 2.68 12.72
CA ILE A 536 32.24 1.46 12.80
C ILE A 536 33.72 1.76 12.53
N ASP A 537 34.59 0.89 13.03
CA ASP A 537 36.04 0.92 12.83
C ASP A 537 36.63 -0.49 12.95
N ALA A 538 37.96 -0.65 12.89
CA ALA A 538 38.60 -1.96 12.95
C ALA A 538 38.37 -2.72 14.28
N ASN A 539 38.05 -2.03 15.39
CA ASN A 539 37.73 -2.66 16.68
C ASN A 539 36.24 -2.94 16.84
N LYS A 540 35.41 -2.16 16.14
CA LYS A 540 33.95 -2.29 16.07
C LYS A 540 33.53 -2.46 14.61
N PRO A 541 33.73 -3.65 14.03
CA PRO A 541 33.56 -3.89 12.60
C PRO A 541 32.09 -3.80 12.15
N GLY A 542 31.90 -3.58 10.85
CA GLY A 542 30.61 -3.65 10.17
C GLY A 542 30.83 -4.01 8.71
N THR A 543 31.03 -5.29 8.45
CA THR A 543 31.32 -5.86 7.12
C THR A 543 30.18 -5.67 6.16
N ASP A 544 28.97 -5.94 6.63
CA ASP A 544 27.71 -5.75 5.93
C ASP A 544 27.63 -4.33 5.35
N ILE A 545 27.52 -3.31 6.21
CA ILE A 545 27.33 -1.93 5.76
C ILE A 545 28.54 -1.37 5.00
N SER A 546 29.77 -1.82 5.30
CA SER A 546 30.96 -1.40 4.55
C SER A 546 30.95 -1.95 3.12
N ALA A 547 30.55 -3.21 2.95
CA ALA A 547 30.42 -3.82 1.63
C ALA A 547 29.20 -3.28 0.87
N ASP A 548 28.12 -2.91 1.56
CA ASP A 548 26.94 -2.27 0.97
C ASP A 548 27.23 -0.83 0.50
N TYR A 549 27.96 -0.04 1.31
CA TYR A 549 28.47 1.26 0.87
C TYR A 549 29.40 1.11 -0.34
N ALA A 550 30.23 0.07 -0.37
CA ALA A 550 31.07 -0.21 -1.53
C ALA A 550 30.24 -0.52 -2.78
N ALA A 551 29.17 -1.32 -2.66
CA ALA A 551 28.25 -1.59 -3.76
C ALA A 551 27.55 -0.32 -4.27
N SER A 552 27.11 0.53 -3.36
CA SER A 552 26.48 1.82 -3.67
C SER A 552 27.41 2.75 -4.44
N LEU A 553 28.65 2.92 -3.98
CA LEU A 553 29.62 3.75 -4.69
C LEU A 553 30.09 3.10 -6.00
N ALA A 554 30.21 1.77 -6.07
CA ALA A 554 30.62 1.07 -7.28
C ALA A 554 29.55 1.15 -8.38
N SER A 555 28.28 0.90 -8.06
CA SER A 555 27.15 1.05 -8.99
C SER A 555 27.01 2.50 -9.47
N ALA A 556 27.05 3.47 -8.56
CA ALA A 556 27.03 4.89 -8.92
C ALA A 556 28.22 5.27 -9.83
N SER A 557 29.42 4.70 -9.62
CA SER A 557 30.56 4.96 -10.50
C SER A 557 30.32 4.54 -11.96
N ILE A 558 29.49 3.52 -12.19
CA ILE A 558 29.05 3.11 -13.53
C ILE A 558 28.05 4.13 -14.07
N LEU A 559 27.04 4.47 -13.27
CA LEU A 559 25.98 5.42 -13.64
C LEU A 559 26.56 6.78 -14.08
N PHE A 560 27.52 7.32 -13.33
CA PHE A 560 28.17 8.61 -13.61
C PHE A 560 29.26 8.51 -14.70
N ARG A 561 29.61 7.33 -15.19
CA ARG A 561 30.63 7.19 -16.24
C ARG A 561 30.11 7.82 -17.54
N GLY A 562 30.86 8.78 -18.07
CA GLY A 562 30.48 9.58 -19.24
C GLY A 562 29.68 10.84 -18.91
N GLU A 563 29.02 10.90 -17.75
CA GLU A 563 28.29 12.10 -17.28
C GLU A 563 29.21 12.97 -16.40
N ASN A 564 29.92 12.36 -15.44
CA ASN A 564 30.94 12.99 -14.61
C ASN A 564 32.08 12.00 -14.26
N ASN A 565 33.07 11.89 -15.14
CA ASN A 565 34.17 10.92 -15.01
C ASN A 565 35.02 11.11 -13.74
N ALA A 566 35.25 12.36 -13.30
CA ALA A 566 36.05 12.63 -12.12
C ALA A 566 35.34 12.17 -10.84
N TYR A 567 34.02 12.36 -10.78
CA TYR A 567 33.21 11.85 -9.69
C TYR A 567 33.14 10.31 -9.72
N ALA A 568 32.90 9.72 -10.90
CA ALA A 568 32.93 8.27 -11.08
C ALA A 568 34.27 7.64 -10.62
N ASP A 569 35.41 8.25 -10.95
CA ASP A 569 36.73 7.79 -10.49
C ASP A 569 36.88 7.90 -8.97
N ARG A 570 36.37 8.98 -8.36
CA ARG A 570 36.36 9.12 -6.90
C ARG A 570 35.51 8.03 -6.26
N LEU A 571 34.27 7.85 -6.70
CA LEU A 571 33.35 6.84 -6.19
C LEU A 571 33.96 5.43 -6.24
N LEU A 572 34.54 5.05 -7.38
CA LEU A 572 35.15 3.74 -7.54
C LEU A 572 36.36 3.52 -6.62
N ASN A 573 37.18 4.56 -6.43
CA ASN A 573 38.33 4.47 -5.52
C ASN A 573 37.90 4.30 -4.06
N GLU A 574 36.82 4.96 -3.64
CA GLU A 574 36.28 4.81 -2.29
C GLU A 574 35.56 3.47 -2.09
N ALA A 575 34.83 2.99 -3.10
CA ALA A 575 34.23 1.66 -3.11
C ALA A 575 35.27 0.56 -2.86
N LYS A 576 36.42 0.63 -3.55
CA LYS A 576 37.52 -0.33 -3.36
C LYS A 576 38.07 -0.32 -1.94
N GLN A 577 38.23 0.85 -1.32
CA GLN A 577 38.73 0.99 0.05
C GLN A 577 37.73 0.51 1.10
N LEU A 578 36.44 0.77 0.91
CA LEU A 578 35.37 0.29 1.78
C LEU A 578 35.24 -1.23 1.73
N TYR A 579 35.31 -1.80 0.52
CA TYR A 579 35.25 -3.25 0.35
C TYR A 579 36.47 -3.96 0.95
N GLU A 580 37.68 -3.41 0.74
CA GLU A 580 38.89 -3.91 1.42
C GLU A 580 38.77 -3.82 2.95
N PHE A 581 38.17 -2.74 3.46
CA PHE A 581 37.92 -2.59 4.90
C PHE A 581 36.92 -3.63 5.41
N ALA A 582 35.86 -3.93 4.67
CA ALA A 582 34.87 -4.96 5.00
C ALA A 582 35.54 -6.34 5.12
N GLU A 583 36.32 -6.75 4.12
CA GLU A 583 36.99 -8.06 4.10
C GLU A 583 38.00 -8.24 5.25
N ASN A 584 38.66 -7.14 5.66
CA ASN A 584 39.69 -7.19 6.71
C ASN A 584 39.12 -7.09 8.13
N ASN A 585 37.87 -6.65 8.30
CA ASN A 585 37.25 -6.40 9.60
C ASN A 585 35.87 -7.07 9.65
N LEU A 586 35.87 -8.38 9.88
CA LEU A 586 34.65 -9.20 9.87
C LEU A 586 33.77 -8.97 11.11
N GLY A 587 32.50 -8.64 10.90
CA GLY A 587 31.46 -8.54 11.93
C GLY A 587 30.23 -7.77 11.46
N LYS A 588 29.08 -7.99 12.10
CA LYS A 588 27.84 -7.25 11.79
C LYS A 588 27.91 -5.83 12.34
N TYR A 589 27.51 -4.82 11.58
CA TYR A 589 27.55 -3.45 12.07
C TYR A 589 26.60 -3.22 13.26
N SER A 590 25.47 -3.93 13.29
CA SER A 590 24.45 -3.84 14.35
C SER A 590 24.90 -4.39 15.70
N ASP A 591 25.97 -5.20 15.74
CA ASP A 591 26.66 -5.59 16.98
C ASP A 591 27.58 -4.45 17.49
N SER A 592 28.17 -3.70 16.56
CA SER A 592 29.12 -2.61 16.82
C SER A 592 28.44 -1.30 17.21
N VAL A 593 27.29 -1.03 16.58
CA VAL A 593 26.38 0.10 16.77
C VAL A 593 25.02 -0.45 17.19
N PRO A 594 24.84 -0.86 18.46
CA PRO A 594 23.58 -1.44 18.93
C PRO A 594 22.40 -0.47 18.87
N GLU A 595 22.64 0.83 18.74
CA GLU A 595 21.63 1.88 18.61
C GLU A 595 20.81 1.81 17.31
N VAL A 596 21.23 0.99 16.35
CA VAL A 596 20.44 0.68 15.15
C VAL A 596 19.33 -0.33 15.40
N ASN A 597 19.38 -1.05 16.53
CA ASN A 597 18.37 -2.04 16.90
C ASN A 597 17.21 -1.37 17.65
N PRO A 598 15.95 -1.76 17.39
CA PRO A 598 15.52 -2.88 16.54
C PRO A 598 15.28 -2.53 15.06
N PHE A 599 15.59 -1.31 14.63
CA PHE A 599 15.20 -0.75 13.32
C PHE A 599 15.82 -1.51 12.13
N TYR A 600 17.14 -1.37 11.94
CA TYR A 600 17.87 -1.95 10.81
C TYR A 600 18.91 -2.97 11.28
N THR A 601 18.47 -3.91 12.11
CA THR A 601 19.31 -5.02 12.59
C THR A 601 19.81 -5.85 11.39
N SER A 602 21.10 -6.22 11.35
CA SER A 602 21.60 -7.15 10.33
C SER A 602 21.14 -8.57 10.66
N TRP A 603 20.05 -9.01 10.04
CA TRP A 603 19.45 -10.33 10.28
C TRP A 603 20.17 -11.40 9.45
N SER A 604 20.32 -11.16 8.16
CA SER A 604 21.03 -12.01 7.18
C SER A 604 22.50 -12.25 7.53
N GLY A 605 23.15 -11.25 8.14
CA GLY A 605 24.58 -11.23 8.40
C GLY A 605 25.31 -10.28 7.45
N TYR A 606 26.45 -10.73 6.92
CA TYR A 606 27.30 -9.92 6.03
C TYR A 606 27.78 -10.69 4.79
N GLY A 607 27.38 -11.96 4.68
CA GLY A 607 27.90 -12.86 3.64
C GLY A 607 27.40 -12.45 2.26
N ASP A 608 26.15 -12.03 2.19
CA ASP A 608 25.49 -11.55 0.99
C ASP A 608 25.94 -10.15 0.59
N GLU A 609 26.27 -9.23 1.50
CA GLU A 609 26.89 -7.95 1.15
C GLU A 609 28.31 -8.13 0.61
N LEU A 610 29.08 -9.11 1.10
CA LEU A 610 30.37 -9.45 0.50
C LEU A 610 30.21 -9.93 -0.96
N ILE A 611 29.21 -10.76 -1.24
CA ILE A 611 28.91 -11.18 -2.62
C ILE A 611 28.50 -9.96 -3.44
N TRP A 612 27.59 -9.14 -2.93
CA TRP A 612 27.04 -7.94 -3.57
C TRP A 612 28.08 -6.88 -3.90
N GLY A 613 28.92 -6.51 -2.92
CA GLY A 613 30.00 -5.57 -3.14
C GLY A 613 31.01 -6.08 -4.18
N ALA A 614 31.31 -7.38 -4.17
CA ALA A 614 32.18 -7.99 -5.16
C ALA A 614 31.56 -8.03 -6.57
N THR A 615 30.28 -8.35 -6.72
CA THR A 615 29.62 -8.34 -8.04
C THR A 615 29.57 -6.94 -8.63
N TRP A 616 29.25 -5.91 -7.83
CA TRP A 616 29.28 -4.52 -8.28
C TRP A 616 30.68 -4.01 -8.61
N LEU A 617 31.68 -4.32 -7.80
CA LEU A 617 33.06 -3.98 -8.11
C LEU A 617 33.54 -4.69 -9.37
N HIS A 618 33.13 -5.93 -9.60
CA HIS A 618 33.40 -6.61 -10.87
C HIS A 618 32.74 -5.88 -12.05
N LYS A 619 31.45 -5.54 -11.96
CA LYS A 619 30.71 -4.82 -13.01
C LYS A 619 31.33 -3.44 -13.29
N ALA A 620 31.81 -2.74 -12.26
CA ALA A 620 32.41 -1.41 -12.39
C ALA A 620 33.85 -1.42 -12.93
N THR A 621 34.63 -2.47 -12.66
CA THR A 621 36.07 -2.51 -12.99
C THR A 621 36.42 -3.44 -14.15
N GLY A 622 35.60 -4.47 -14.41
CA GLY A 622 35.94 -5.60 -15.26
C GLY A 622 37.06 -6.49 -14.70
N GLU A 623 37.53 -6.26 -13.48
CA GLU A 623 38.62 -7.03 -12.89
C GLU A 623 38.11 -8.40 -12.41
N GLN A 624 38.73 -9.47 -12.91
CA GLN A 624 38.32 -10.85 -12.63
C GLN A 624 38.40 -11.21 -11.13
N GLN A 625 39.32 -10.59 -10.39
CA GLN A 625 39.50 -10.86 -8.97
C GLN A 625 38.23 -10.61 -8.13
N TYR A 626 37.39 -9.65 -8.53
CA TYR A 626 36.14 -9.38 -7.82
C TYR A 626 35.07 -10.44 -8.14
N LEU A 627 34.99 -10.92 -9.39
CA LEU A 627 34.11 -12.04 -9.73
C LEU A 627 34.52 -13.32 -8.99
N ASP A 628 35.83 -13.59 -8.90
CA ASP A 628 36.34 -14.75 -8.17
C ASP A 628 35.99 -14.66 -6.67
N LYS A 629 36.09 -13.47 -6.06
CA LYS A 629 35.64 -13.20 -4.70
C LYS A 629 34.15 -13.41 -4.51
N ALA A 630 33.32 -12.86 -5.41
CA ALA A 630 31.87 -13.04 -5.35
C ALA A 630 31.50 -14.53 -5.33
N LYS A 631 32.08 -15.33 -6.25
CA LYS A 631 31.85 -16.78 -6.30
C LYS A 631 32.41 -17.51 -5.09
N GLN A 632 33.57 -17.10 -4.57
CA GLN A 632 34.14 -17.66 -3.34
C GLN A 632 33.22 -17.42 -2.14
N TYR A 633 32.70 -16.20 -1.98
CA TYR A 633 31.80 -15.86 -0.89
C TYR A 633 30.43 -16.54 -1.04
N ALA A 634 29.90 -16.64 -2.26
CA ALA A 634 28.70 -17.44 -2.55
C ALA A 634 28.89 -18.91 -2.17
N GLN A 635 30.07 -19.49 -2.40
CA GLN A 635 30.39 -20.84 -1.94
C GLN A 635 30.54 -20.93 -0.41
N GLN A 636 31.12 -19.91 0.22
CA GLN A 636 31.44 -19.91 1.65
C GLN A 636 30.21 -19.67 2.53
N TYR A 637 29.36 -18.71 2.16
CA TYR A 637 28.21 -18.25 2.93
C TYR A 637 26.88 -18.77 2.39
N GLY A 638 26.87 -19.27 1.15
CA GLY A 638 25.66 -19.57 0.40
C GLY A 638 25.16 -18.35 -0.35
N ILE A 639 24.45 -18.59 -1.46
CA ILE A 639 23.65 -17.59 -2.16
C ILE A 639 22.27 -18.20 -2.39
N ASN A 640 21.34 -17.87 -1.51
CA ASN A 640 20.00 -18.42 -1.57
C ASN A 640 19.02 -17.36 -1.06
N PRO A 641 18.23 -16.75 -1.95
CA PRO A 641 17.18 -15.83 -1.54
C PRO A 641 16.08 -16.51 -0.71
N GLY A 642 15.93 -17.83 -0.83
CA GLY A 642 14.81 -18.56 -0.25
C GLY A 642 13.49 -17.99 -0.74
N TYR A 643 12.60 -17.66 0.20
CA TYR A 643 11.32 -17.01 -0.08
C TYR A 643 11.39 -15.47 0.02
N SER A 644 12.60 -14.92 0.17
CA SER A 644 12.85 -13.48 0.24
C SER A 644 13.29 -12.94 -1.12
N THR A 645 13.47 -11.63 -1.17
CA THR A 645 13.94 -10.87 -2.34
C THR A 645 15.08 -9.93 -1.94
N LEU A 646 15.52 -9.07 -2.86
CA LEU A 646 16.46 -7.99 -2.57
C LEU A 646 15.82 -7.04 -1.56
N SER A 647 16.55 -6.73 -0.50
CA SER A 647 16.15 -5.75 0.50
C SER A 647 17.38 -5.08 1.11
N TRP A 648 17.13 -4.05 1.92
CA TRP A 648 18.16 -3.42 2.75
C TRP A 648 18.93 -4.42 3.64
N ASP A 649 18.37 -5.59 3.98
CA ASP A 649 19.05 -6.60 4.81
C ASP A 649 19.64 -7.73 3.98
N SER A 650 18.94 -8.20 2.93
CA SER A 650 19.46 -9.32 2.13
C SER A 650 19.67 -9.02 0.66
N LYS A 651 20.90 -9.31 0.20
CA LYS A 651 21.37 -9.02 -1.16
C LYS A 651 21.48 -10.27 -2.02
N ASN A 652 21.03 -11.42 -1.50
CA ASN A 652 21.13 -12.71 -2.18
C ASN A 652 20.44 -12.69 -3.56
N ALA A 653 19.22 -12.18 -3.65
CA ALA A 653 18.46 -12.13 -4.91
C ALA A 653 19.13 -11.23 -5.95
N GLY A 654 19.49 -10.00 -5.58
CA GLY A 654 20.19 -9.07 -6.48
C GLY A 654 21.55 -9.60 -6.93
N SER A 655 22.34 -10.15 -6.01
CA SER A 655 23.63 -10.77 -6.32
C SER A 655 23.49 -11.96 -7.26
N LEU A 656 22.41 -12.74 -7.11
CA LEU A 656 22.13 -13.89 -7.94
C LEU A 656 21.82 -13.49 -9.38
N VAL A 657 20.98 -12.47 -9.58
CA VAL A 657 20.71 -11.90 -10.91
C VAL A 657 21.99 -11.32 -11.54
N LEU A 658 22.80 -10.56 -10.79
CA LEU A 658 24.08 -10.04 -11.29
C LEU A 658 25.07 -11.15 -11.68
N LEU A 659 25.10 -12.27 -10.95
CA LEU A 659 25.93 -13.42 -11.29
C LEU A 659 25.38 -14.17 -12.51
N ALA A 660 24.05 -14.27 -12.65
CA ALA A 660 23.41 -14.84 -13.84
C ALA A 660 23.73 -14.05 -15.11
N GLN A 661 23.80 -12.71 -15.04
CA GLN A 661 24.24 -11.82 -16.13
C GLN A 661 25.66 -12.14 -16.64
N THR A 662 26.49 -12.88 -15.89
CA THR A 662 27.81 -13.33 -16.35
C THR A 662 27.74 -14.52 -17.33
N GLY A 663 26.57 -15.11 -17.52
CA GLY A 663 26.34 -16.29 -18.37
C GLY A 663 26.77 -17.62 -17.71
N ASP A 664 26.99 -17.64 -16.40
CA ASP A 664 27.31 -18.85 -15.66
C ASP A 664 26.02 -19.63 -15.35
N ASN A 665 25.83 -20.75 -16.06
CA ASN A 665 24.63 -21.59 -15.99
C ASN A 665 24.26 -22.03 -14.56
N TYR A 666 25.21 -22.10 -13.62
CA TYR A 666 24.87 -22.41 -12.23
C TYR A 666 24.01 -21.31 -11.60
N TYR A 667 24.39 -20.05 -11.80
CA TYR A 667 23.65 -18.91 -11.25
C TYR A 667 22.40 -18.58 -12.07
N VAL A 668 22.42 -18.80 -13.39
CA VAL A 668 21.21 -18.75 -14.25
C VAL A 668 20.14 -19.69 -13.70
N ASN A 669 20.45 -20.98 -13.54
CA ASN A 669 19.48 -21.95 -13.01
C ASN A 669 18.99 -21.58 -11.60
N LEU A 670 19.86 -21.05 -10.73
CA LEU A 670 19.45 -20.63 -9.39
C LEU A 670 18.52 -19.40 -9.44
N ALA A 671 18.78 -18.45 -10.34
CA ALA A 671 17.95 -17.27 -10.54
C ALA A 671 16.57 -17.66 -11.08
N GLU A 672 16.50 -18.55 -12.08
CA GLU A 672 15.25 -19.06 -12.64
C GLU A 672 14.43 -19.79 -11.58
N ASN A 673 15.03 -20.72 -10.83
CA ASN A 673 14.29 -21.42 -9.76
C ASN A 673 13.70 -20.44 -8.73
N TRP A 674 14.44 -19.38 -8.38
CA TRP A 674 13.96 -18.37 -7.45
C TRP A 674 12.83 -17.52 -8.07
N LEU A 675 13.00 -17.02 -9.30
CA LEU A 675 11.97 -16.23 -9.99
C LEU A 675 10.70 -17.05 -10.23
N ASP A 676 10.84 -18.31 -10.66
CA ASP A 676 9.74 -19.24 -10.87
C ASP A 676 8.97 -19.50 -9.58
N ASP A 677 9.66 -19.60 -8.44
CA ASP A 677 9.00 -19.73 -7.14
C ASP A 677 8.20 -18.47 -6.73
N TRP A 678 8.52 -17.31 -7.29
CA TRP A 678 7.77 -16.07 -7.09
C TRP A 678 6.57 -15.90 -8.03
N LEU A 679 6.53 -16.62 -9.17
CA LEU A 679 5.40 -16.56 -10.11
C LEU A 679 4.12 -17.18 -9.53
N PRO A 680 2.93 -16.89 -10.10
CA PRO A 680 1.68 -17.52 -9.69
C PRO A 680 1.78 -19.06 -9.73
N GLY A 681 1.49 -19.71 -8.59
CA GLY A 681 1.62 -21.16 -8.42
C GLY A 681 3.02 -21.65 -8.01
N GLY A 682 3.99 -20.74 -7.86
CA GLY A 682 5.28 -20.98 -7.23
C GLY A 682 5.20 -21.17 -5.72
N ASN A 683 6.33 -21.44 -5.07
CA ASN A 683 6.38 -21.81 -3.65
C ASN A 683 6.87 -20.70 -2.71
N ALA A 684 7.26 -19.52 -3.22
CA ALA A 684 7.87 -18.48 -2.40
C ALA A 684 6.87 -17.57 -1.70
N VAL A 685 5.80 -17.18 -2.39
CA VAL A 685 4.90 -16.12 -1.92
C VAL A 685 3.45 -16.52 -2.05
N SER A 686 2.60 -15.90 -1.24
CA SER A 686 1.15 -16.00 -1.40
C SER A 686 0.70 -15.00 -2.46
N TYR A 687 -0.45 -15.25 -3.08
CA TYR A 687 -1.08 -14.28 -3.97
C TYR A 687 -2.43 -13.86 -3.38
N THR A 688 -2.71 -12.56 -3.42
CA THR A 688 -4.05 -12.06 -3.13
C THR A 688 -5.02 -12.47 -4.23
N ASN A 689 -6.33 -12.33 -4.01
CA ASN A 689 -7.33 -12.58 -5.06
C ASN A 689 -7.17 -11.61 -6.24
N GLY A 690 -6.72 -10.38 -5.96
CA GLY A 690 -6.38 -9.37 -6.94
C GLY A 690 -5.04 -9.57 -7.66
N GLY A 691 -4.27 -10.60 -7.33
CA GLY A 691 -3.03 -10.94 -8.05
C GLY A 691 -1.75 -10.33 -7.48
N LEU A 692 -1.78 -9.69 -6.30
CA LEU A 692 -0.56 -9.20 -5.64
C LEU A 692 0.24 -10.38 -5.07
N ALA A 693 1.50 -10.50 -5.47
CA ALA A 693 2.49 -11.39 -4.90
C ALA A 693 2.90 -10.86 -3.52
N TRP A 694 2.38 -11.47 -2.47
CA TRP A 694 2.51 -11.06 -1.08
C TRP A 694 3.51 -11.95 -0.32
N SER A 695 4.63 -11.36 0.09
CA SER A 695 5.71 -12.07 0.79
C SER A 695 5.77 -11.83 2.30
N GLY A 696 5.11 -10.78 2.80
CA GLY A 696 5.13 -10.46 4.21
C GLY A 696 4.42 -9.16 4.58
N LYS A 697 4.14 -9.02 5.88
CA LYS A 697 3.33 -7.93 6.46
C LYS A 697 3.94 -6.54 6.32
N TRP A 698 5.26 -6.43 6.41
CA TRP A 698 5.98 -5.15 6.45
C TRP A 698 6.51 -4.78 5.07
N GLY A 699 5.93 -3.75 4.45
CA GLY A 699 6.32 -3.32 3.12
C GLY A 699 6.11 -4.43 2.09
N SER A 700 4.88 -4.94 2.01
CA SER A 700 4.53 -5.98 1.04
C SER A 700 4.82 -5.47 -0.38
N LEU A 701 4.38 -4.26 -0.71
CA LEU A 701 4.59 -3.65 -2.03
C LEU A 701 6.07 -3.36 -2.33
N ARG A 702 6.87 -3.05 -1.31
CA ARG A 702 8.34 -2.96 -1.44
C ARG A 702 8.93 -4.30 -1.88
N THR A 703 8.56 -5.39 -1.21
CA THR A 703 9.10 -6.71 -1.56
C THR A 703 8.68 -7.13 -2.97
N THR A 704 7.42 -6.91 -3.32
CA THR A 704 6.89 -7.16 -4.66
C THR A 704 7.63 -6.34 -5.71
N SER A 705 7.80 -5.05 -5.49
CA SER A 705 8.49 -4.13 -6.40
C SER A 705 9.97 -4.50 -6.60
N ASN A 706 10.66 -4.91 -5.54
CA ASN A 706 12.05 -5.35 -5.62
C ASN A 706 12.18 -6.63 -6.45
N THR A 707 11.27 -7.59 -6.30
CA THR A 707 11.24 -8.79 -7.15
C THR A 707 10.88 -8.43 -8.59
N ALA A 708 9.87 -7.56 -8.80
CA ALA A 708 9.45 -7.13 -10.13
C ALA A 708 10.61 -6.44 -10.88
N PHE A 709 11.37 -5.58 -10.20
CA PHE A 709 12.58 -4.99 -10.76
C PHE A 709 13.60 -6.05 -11.19
N LEU A 710 13.92 -7.00 -10.31
CA LEU A 710 14.87 -8.07 -10.62
C LEU A 710 14.40 -8.99 -11.76
N ALA A 711 13.10 -9.29 -11.82
CA ALA A 711 12.49 -10.06 -12.90
C ALA A 711 12.60 -9.32 -14.25
N GLY A 712 12.37 -8.01 -14.27
CA GLY A 712 12.55 -7.17 -15.47
C GLY A 712 14.00 -7.10 -15.94
N VAL A 713 14.94 -6.93 -15.00
CA VAL A 713 16.38 -6.95 -15.32
C VAL A 713 16.80 -8.33 -15.84
N TYR A 714 16.35 -9.41 -15.19
CA TYR A 714 16.65 -10.77 -15.66
C TYR A 714 16.09 -11.01 -17.06
N HIS A 715 14.83 -10.62 -17.30
CA HIS A 715 14.18 -10.74 -18.59
C HIS A 715 14.97 -10.07 -19.73
N ASP A 716 15.44 -8.85 -19.51
CA ASP A 716 16.16 -8.08 -20.55
C ASP A 716 17.60 -8.54 -20.75
N THR A 717 18.23 -9.15 -19.75
CA THR A 717 19.70 -9.34 -19.74
C THR A 717 20.17 -10.80 -19.71
N VAL A 718 19.31 -11.75 -19.33
CA VAL A 718 19.68 -13.17 -19.18
C VAL A 718 18.80 -14.06 -20.05
N ASP A 719 17.48 -14.09 -19.81
CA ASP A 719 16.54 -14.88 -20.59
C ASP A 719 15.21 -14.13 -20.79
N SER A 720 14.78 -14.01 -22.04
CA SER A 720 13.59 -13.25 -22.44
C SER A 720 12.29 -14.04 -22.22
N ASP A 721 12.16 -14.73 -21.08
CA ASP A 721 10.94 -15.44 -20.71
C ASP A 721 9.82 -14.42 -20.43
N SER A 722 8.72 -14.53 -21.18
CA SER A 722 7.58 -13.61 -21.06
C SER A 722 6.88 -13.69 -19.71
N SER A 723 7.03 -14.78 -18.95
CA SER A 723 6.42 -14.91 -17.62
C SER A 723 6.99 -13.90 -16.62
N TYR A 724 8.30 -13.63 -16.67
CA TYR A 724 8.93 -12.63 -15.83
C TYR A 724 8.50 -11.21 -16.21
N HIS A 725 8.40 -10.91 -17.52
CA HIS A 725 7.86 -9.66 -18.02
C HIS A 725 6.41 -9.44 -17.55
N ASN A 726 5.54 -10.44 -17.73
CA ASN A 726 4.15 -10.37 -17.31
C ASN A 726 4.03 -10.17 -15.80
N PHE A 727 4.86 -10.84 -15.00
CA PHE A 727 4.94 -10.62 -13.57
C PHE A 727 5.27 -9.16 -13.24
N VAL A 728 6.25 -8.54 -13.92
CA VAL A 728 6.54 -7.10 -13.69
C VAL A 728 5.31 -6.24 -13.99
N THR A 729 4.69 -6.45 -15.15
CA THR A 729 3.50 -5.69 -15.58
C THR A 729 2.37 -5.82 -14.57
N GLU A 730 1.96 -7.04 -14.23
CA GLU A 730 0.86 -7.31 -13.30
C GLU A 730 1.11 -6.71 -11.91
N GLN A 731 2.33 -6.85 -11.38
CA GLN A 731 2.64 -6.38 -10.03
C GLN A 731 2.72 -4.84 -9.93
N ILE A 732 3.31 -4.19 -10.93
CA ILE A 732 3.42 -2.73 -10.93
C ILE A 732 2.07 -2.10 -11.28
N ASP A 733 1.31 -2.66 -12.22
CA ASP A 733 -0.03 -2.18 -12.54
C ASP A 733 -0.96 -2.32 -11.32
N TYR A 734 -0.86 -3.41 -10.55
CA TYR A 734 -1.54 -3.54 -9.24
C TYR A 734 -1.21 -2.38 -8.30
N ILE A 735 0.08 -2.04 -8.16
CA ILE A 735 0.53 -0.93 -7.30
C ILE A 735 -0.01 0.42 -7.80
N LEU A 736 -0.07 0.62 -9.11
CA LEU A 736 -0.50 1.87 -9.72
C LEU A 736 -2.02 2.05 -9.73
N GLY A 737 -2.80 0.97 -9.64
CA GLY A 737 -4.25 1.03 -9.43
C GLY A 737 -5.07 -0.15 -9.96
N ASP A 738 -4.46 -1.09 -10.70
CA ASP A 738 -5.14 -2.27 -11.25
C ASP A 738 -5.29 -3.37 -10.20
N ASN A 739 -6.09 -3.08 -9.19
CA ASN A 739 -6.34 -3.95 -8.07
C ASN A 739 -7.81 -3.90 -7.66
N PRO A 740 -8.30 -4.84 -6.82
CA PRO A 740 -9.71 -4.88 -6.42
C PRO A 740 -10.23 -3.60 -5.73
N ARG A 741 -9.34 -2.75 -5.20
CA ARG A 741 -9.72 -1.46 -4.60
C ARG A 741 -9.86 -0.34 -5.64
N ASN A 742 -9.45 -0.57 -6.90
CA ASN A 742 -9.34 0.45 -7.96
C ASN A 742 -8.66 1.74 -7.43
N SER A 743 -7.61 1.56 -6.64
CA SER A 743 -6.94 2.63 -5.90
C SER A 743 -5.44 2.46 -6.02
N SER A 744 -4.72 3.56 -6.26
CA SER A 744 -3.27 3.55 -6.24
C SER A 744 -2.74 3.30 -4.82
N TYR A 745 -1.53 2.76 -4.73
CA TYR A 745 -0.71 2.72 -3.52
C TYR A 745 0.42 3.75 -3.52
N VAL A 746 0.43 4.66 -4.50
CA VAL A 746 1.50 5.64 -4.68
C VAL A 746 0.93 7.02 -4.41
N VAL A 747 1.45 7.69 -3.38
CA VAL A 747 0.94 8.98 -2.91
C VAL A 747 0.94 10.00 -4.05
N GLY A 748 -0.23 10.62 -4.27
CA GLY A 748 -0.43 11.63 -5.30
C GLY A 748 -0.34 11.13 -6.75
N PHE A 749 -0.48 9.84 -7.01
CA PHE A 749 -0.53 9.26 -8.37
C PHE A 749 -1.81 8.45 -8.59
N GLY A 750 -2.38 8.53 -9.79
CA GLY A 750 -3.54 7.72 -10.18
C GLY A 750 -4.81 7.99 -9.37
N GLU A 751 -5.70 7.01 -9.35
CA GLU A 751 -7.01 7.12 -8.69
C GLU A 751 -6.92 6.77 -7.21
N ASN A 752 -7.62 7.54 -6.36
CA ASN A 752 -7.73 7.32 -4.92
C ASN A 752 -6.41 6.94 -4.22
N PRO A 753 -5.31 7.69 -4.42
CA PRO A 753 -4.02 7.40 -3.79
C PRO A 753 -4.09 7.58 -2.27
N PRO A 754 -3.10 7.04 -1.51
CA PRO A 754 -2.98 7.34 -0.09
C PRO A 754 -2.76 8.84 0.14
N GLU A 755 -3.50 9.43 1.07
CA GLU A 755 -3.41 10.84 1.43
C GLU A 755 -2.69 11.05 2.76
N ASN A 756 -2.65 10.04 3.62
CA ASN A 756 -2.19 10.14 5.00
C ASN A 756 -1.03 9.19 5.33
N PRO A 757 0.05 9.13 4.52
CA PRO A 757 1.20 8.29 4.83
C PRO A 757 1.78 8.64 6.21
N HIS A 758 2.35 7.64 6.89
CA HIS A 758 3.10 7.80 8.14
C HIS A 758 4.39 8.59 7.86
N HIS A 759 4.30 9.92 7.77
CA HIS A 759 5.44 10.74 7.40
C HIS A 759 5.41 12.11 8.10
N ARG A 760 6.39 12.35 8.98
CA ARG A 760 6.42 13.53 9.87
C ARG A 760 6.44 14.86 9.13
N ALA A 761 7.30 15.00 8.12
CA ALA A 761 7.41 16.26 7.37
C ALA A 761 6.18 16.53 6.49
N ALA A 762 5.50 15.47 6.01
CA ALA A 762 4.29 15.63 5.21
C ALA A 762 3.05 15.90 6.07
N SER A 763 3.07 15.48 7.33
CA SER A 763 1.92 15.45 8.21
C SER A 763 1.35 16.83 8.56
N GLY A 764 2.20 17.85 8.76
CA GLY A 764 1.77 19.20 9.18
C GLY A 764 1.21 19.31 10.60
N VAL A 765 1.05 18.19 11.32
CA VAL A 765 0.61 18.16 12.73
C VAL A 765 1.77 17.77 13.65
N ASN A 766 1.68 18.16 14.93
CA ASN A 766 2.68 17.86 15.95
C ASN A 766 2.32 16.65 16.85
N ASN A 767 1.23 15.97 16.53
CA ASN A 767 0.79 14.75 17.18
C ASN A 767 0.11 13.86 16.14
N ILE A 768 0.65 12.67 15.95
CA ILE A 768 0.20 11.71 14.95
C ILE A 768 -1.31 11.39 15.02
N ASN A 769 -1.89 11.45 16.22
CA ASN A 769 -3.31 11.09 16.47
C ASN A 769 -4.31 12.20 16.09
N ILE A 770 -3.85 13.37 15.63
CA ILE A 770 -4.75 14.44 15.19
C ILE A 770 -5.38 14.03 13.87
N SER A 771 -6.70 13.92 13.79
CA SER A 771 -7.41 13.40 12.59
C SER A 771 -7.33 14.28 11.34
N GLN A 772 -6.64 15.43 11.40
CA GLN A 772 -6.40 16.27 10.24
C GLN A 772 -5.60 15.49 9.19
N SER A 773 -5.98 15.62 7.92
CA SER A 773 -5.21 15.07 6.81
C SER A 773 -3.80 15.66 6.77
N ASN A 774 -2.88 14.97 6.13
CA ASN A 774 -1.53 15.51 5.92
C ASN A 774 -1.60 16.86 5.19
N GLU A 775 -0.81 17.83 5.66
CA GLU A 775 -0.75 19.17 5.06
C GLU A 775 -0.08 19.16 3.68
N ASN A 776 0.94 18.31 3.51
CA ASN A 776 1.71 18.22 2.27
C ASN A 776 1.51 16.87 1.59
N ILE A 777 1.50 16.89 0.25
CA ILE A 777 1.42 15.68 -0.57
C ILE A 777 2.85 15.16 -0.80
N LEU A 778 3.13 13.96 -0.32
CA LEU A 778 4.43 13.30 -0.50
C LEU A 778 4.47 12.55 -1.85
N TYR A 779 4.44 13.29 -2.95
CA TYR A 779 4.34 12.74 -4.30
C TYR A 779 5.31 11.59 -4.55
N GLY A 780 4.77 10.49 -5.06
CA GLY A 780 5.51 9.32 -5.51
C GLY A 780 5.89 8.33 -4.41
N ALA A 781 5.62 8.61 -3.14
CA ALA A 781 5.93 7.69 -2.07
C ALA A 781 5.08 6.40 -2.19
N LEU A 782 5.75 5.25 -2.24
CA LEU A 782 5.10 3.95 -2.19
C LEU A 782 4.84 3.57 -0.73
N VAL A 783 3.57 3.36 -0.38
CA VAL A 783 3.20 2.91 0.97
C VAL A 783 3.49 1.42 1.16
N GLY A 784 3.51 0.95 2.41
CA GLY A 784 3.76 -0.46 2.73
C GLY A 784 2.79 -1.45 2.09
N GLY A 785 1.51 -1.07 1.97
CA GLY A 785 0.44 -1.84 1.33
C GLY A 785 -0.18 -2.92 2.21
N PRO A 786 -0.88 -3.90 1.61
CA PRO A 786 -1.66 -4.88 2.36
C PRO A 786 -0.85 -5.66 3.40
N LYS A 787 -1.38 -5.77 4.62
CA LYS A 787 -0.74 -6.41 5.79
C LYS A 787 -0.91 -7.93 5.84
N SER A 788 -1.73 -8.48 4.97
CA SER A 788 -1.91 -9.91 4.72
C SER A 788 -2.16 -10.13 3.22
N ALA A 789 -2.21 -11.40 2.78
CA ALA A 789 -2.57 -11.78 1.42
C ALA A 789 -4.08 -11.59 1.15
N ASN A 790 -4.58 -10.38 1.42
CA ASN A 790 -5.94 -9.92 1.21
C ASN A 790 -5.89 -8.48 0.69
N ASP A 791 -6.47 -8.23 -0.48
CA ASP A 791 -6.46 -6.93 -1.17
C ASP A 791 -7.06 -5.79 -0.33
N TRP A 792 -7.91 -6.10 0.65
CA TRP A 792 -8.61 -5.14 1.50
C TRP A 792 -7.95 -4.92 2.86
N ASP A 793 -6.85 -5.62 3.18
CA ASP A 793 -6.14 -5.47 4.45
C ASP A 793 -5.14 -4.30 4.42
N TRP A 794 -5.63 -3.14 3.99
CA TRP A 794 -4.92 -1.86 3.97
C TRP A 794 -5.91 -0.73 4.22
N GLN A 795 -5.45 0.31 4.90
CA GLN A 795 -6.21 1.52 5.19
C GLN A 795 -5.29 2.74 5.12
N ASP A 796 -5.81 3.86 4.62
CA ASP A 796 -5.10 5.14 4.64
C ASP A 796 -5.16 5.74 6.04
N ASP A 797 -4.31 5.24 6.93
CA ASP A 797 -4.22 5.68 8.32
C ASP A 797 -2.77 6.01 8.65
N ARG A 798 -2.52 7.28 8.98
CA ARG A 798 -1.17 7.76 9.36
C ARG A 798 -0.60 7.05 10.58
N THR A 799 -1.44 6.52 11.46
CA THR A 799 -0.99 5.77 12.63
C THR A 799 -0.59 4.33 12.28
N ASP A 800 -0.95 3.84 11.09
CA ASP A 800 -0.56 2.52 10.59
C ASP A 800 0.82 2.56 9.92
N TYR A 801 1.86 2.53 10.75
CA TYR A 801 3.27 2.43 10.32
C TYR A 801 3.64 1.08 9.69
N ILE A 802 2.66 0.19 9.45
CA ILE A 802 2.88 -1.08 8.75
C ILE A 802 2.41 -0.95 7.29
N GLY A 803 1.13 -0.62 7.12
CA GLY A 803 0.51 -0.50 5.80
C GLY A 803 0.75 0.85 5.14
N ASN A 804 0.95 1.91 5.93
CA ASN A 804 1.02 3.29 5.46
C ASN A 804 2.37 3.99 5.71
N GLU A 805 3.37 3.26 6.17
CA GLU A 805 4.77 3.73 6.18
C GLU A 805 5.32 3.86 4.76
N VAL A 806 6.25 4.79 4.58
CA VAL A 806 6.97 5.07 3.34
C VAL A 806 8.47 5.07 3.65
N ALA A 807 9.31 4.59 2.75
CA ALA A 807 10.76 4.55 2.98
C ALA A 807 11.57 4.60 1.69
N LEU A 808 12.84 5.00 1.80
CA LEU A 808 13.79 4.99 0.68
C LEU A 808 13.80 3.62 -0.02
N ASP A 809 13.90 2.55 0.76
CA ASP A 809 14.01 1.19 0.23
C ASP A 809 12.68 0.67 -0.36
N TYR A 810 11.55 1.32 -0.06
CA TYR A 810 10.25 0.99 -0.66
C TYR A 810 10.19 1.47 -2.10
N ASN A 811 10.68 2.69 -2.35
CA ASN A 811 10.71 3.27 -3.68
C ASN A 811 11.87 2.75 -4.56
N ALA A 812 12.88 2.09 -3.98
CA ALA A 812 14.10 1.72 -4.71
C ALA A 812 13.85 0.78 -5.89
N GLY A 813 13.40 -0.46 -5.64
CA GLY A 813 13.05 -1.40 -6.72
C GLY A 813 11.86 -0.93 -7.54
N TYR A 814 10.87 -0.29 -6.90
CA TYR A 814 9.70 0.29 -7.58
C TYR A 814 10.10 1.25 -8.70
N THR A 815 11.01 2.19 -8.43
CA THR A 815 11.48 3.17 -9.43
C THR A 815 12.11 2.47 -10.65
N GLY A 816 12.90 1.42 -10.41
CA GLY A 816 13.51 0.62 -11.48
C GLY A 816 12.48 -0.20 -12.28
N ALA A 817 11.50 -0.81 -11.60
CA ALA A 817 10.46 -1.62 -12.24
C ALA A 817 9.50 -0.78 -13.09
N VAL A 818 9.13 0.43 -12.63
CA VAL A 818 8.31 1.35 -13.43
C VAL A 818 9.10 1.87 -14.63
N ALA A 819 10.40 2.15 -14.49
CA ALA A 819 11.25 2.53 -15.62
C ALA A 819 11.36 1.42 -16.68
N TYR A 820 11.40 0.16 -16.26
CA TYR A 820 11.28 -1.00 -17.16
C TYR A 820 9.96 -0.97 -17.93
N LEU A 821 8.82 -0.74 -17.28
CA LEU A 821 7.53 -0.67 -17.99
C LEU A 821 7.42 0.53 -18.92
N TYR A 822 8.01 1.68 -18.56
CA TYR A 822 8.13 2.79 -19.50
C TYR A 822 8.96 2.40 -20.74
N ASP A 823 10.07 1.69 -20.57
CA ASP A 823 10.88 1.18 -21.69
C ASP A 823 10.05 0.28 -22.64
N LYS A 824 9.09 -0.49 -22.10
CA LYS A 824 8.23 -1.39 -22.91
C LYS A 824 7.00 -0.70 -23.49
N TYR A 825 6.38 0.23 -22.76
CA TYR A 825 5.02 0.72 -23.05
C TYR A 825 4.87 2.25 -23.04
N GLY A 826 5.90 3.00 -22.69
CA GLY A 826 5.88 4.46 -22.61
C GLY A 826 4.99 4.96 -21.47
N GLY A 827 4.12 5.94 -21.76
CA GLY A 827 3.33 6.66 -20.76
C GLY A 827 4.01 7.94 -20.33
N ASN A 828 3.59 9.07 -20.91
CA ASN A 828 4.32 10.34 -20.80
C ASN A 828 4.39 10.84 -19.35
N PRO A 829 5.54 11.40 -18.92
CA PRO A 829 5.62 12.17 -17.67
C PRO A 829 4.71 13.40 -17.73
N LEU A 830 4.53 14.08 -16.59
CA LEU A 830 3.95 15.42 -16.60
C LEU A 830 4.93 16.37 -17.30
N THR A 831 4.38 17.27 -18.11
CA THR A 831 5.11 18.43 -18.63
C THR A 831 5.57 19.31 -17.47
N GLU A 832 6.56 20.18 -17.69
CA GLU A 832 7.00 21.12 -16.66
C GLU A 832 5.84 21.97 -16.12
N THR A 833 4.92 22.41 -16.98
CA THR A 833 3.73 23.18 -16.57
C THR A 833 2.76 22.37 -15.71
N GLU A 834 2.53 21.09 -16.03
CA GLU A 834 1.68 20.22 -15.21
C GLU A 834 2.36 19.88 -13.87
N LEU A 835 3.68 19.70 -13.88
CA LEU A 835 4.48 19.44 -12.69
C LEU A 835 4.49 20.66 -11.74
N ASP A 836 4.63 21.87 -12.29
CA ASP A 836 4.58 23.15 -11.56
C ASP A 836 3.18 23.50 -11.05
N ALA A 837 2.14 22.87 -11.62
CA ALA A 837 0.78 23.00 -11.15
C ALA A 837 0.47 22.08 -9.96
N LEU A 838 1.36 21.14 -9.61
CA LEU A 838 1.21 20.31 -8.42
C LEU A 838 1.38 21.13 -7.15
N VAL A 839 0.53 20.89 -6.16
CA VAL A 839 0.57 21.62 -4.88
C VAL A 839 1.89 21.35 -4.16
N GLY A 840 2.62 22.42 -3.83
CA GLY A 840 3.88 22.31 -3.08
C GLY A 840 5.07 21.88 -3.93
N ILE A 841 4.97 21.97 -5.26
CA ILE A 841 6.06 21.73 -6.21
C ILE A 841 6.34 23.00 -7.02
N ASP A 842 7.61 23.40 -7.08
CA ASP A 842 8.11 24.48 -7.94
C ASP A 842 9.24 23.95 -8.82
N VAL A 843 8.98 23.89 -10.13
CA VAL A 843 9.95 23.35 -11.09
C VAL A 843 11.10 24.34 -11.36
N SER A 844 10.89 25.62 -11.05
CA SER A 844 11.87 26.69 -11.26
C SER A 844 12.87 26.85 -10.10
N GLY A 845 12.54 26.34 -8.91
CA GLY A 845 13.38 26.37 -7.71
C GLY A 845 13.65 27.78 -7.20
N VAL A 846 12.60 28.58 -6.96
CA VAL A 846 12.66 30.00 -6.59
C VAL A 846 11.99 30.29 -5.25
#